data_AF-A0A7S3T9B6-F1
#
_entry.id   AF-A0A7S3T9B6-F1
#
_cell.length_a   1.000
_cell.length_b   1.000
_cell.length_c   1.000
_cell.angle_alpha   90.00
_cell.angle_beta   90.00
_cell.angle_gamma   90.00
#
_symmetry.space_group_name_H-M   'P 1'
#
loop_
_entity.id
_entity.type
_entity.pdbx_description
1 polymer ?
#
loop_
_entity_poly.entity_id
_entity_poly.type
_entity_poly.pdbx_seq_one_letter_code
_entity_poly.pdbx_strand_id
1 'polypeptide(L)'
;MLAHTHARCGASDSEAAIVLLHGFLGDRRDVEPLRQKLGALADCISLDLPGHGDSAWMPTIDAGTSAVDAALATLEALCPPPARLLLVGYSMGGRVALQLAARLPPPRLAGLVILSGSPGLDDGALREARLSRDVALAARLRAMTPPHFDEWLRREWYRAALWGGRLQEHPSFERMLLRRTDGAQPRDRAASLERESVGRQPSCWPWLEAPPAPVLYVAGEEDEAYCKVATRLAEHSGVAEPVERRLVRVAVLPAAGHALLLEASAPVAEICHAFASQVLPPPLVPAPPPLSEGVRIQARGPEGVDALSARLLPFRLPLTAPLPLARGPPVTERAGVLLLVEGMAADGRAVRGLGEVCPLPGFHSESLDEAAAQLRSVAHRLQGALLPFAVARLDGSMSAWLAAACDRPSKLASGPLLPSVRCALEMACLHLLAQAANTSIAQLVCCARRAPYQSHVRINGLLARGEASSLEAAADAARAAVDSARPSSRACASGPAVKHAAARMRTWKVKVGGGDPAADGRRIGKLLLGCTALGARLRLDANQAWSREQAATFCEAMQTEWEAGCAALCPEHQRGDGAGAVSAPAPRWPPPALDFCEEPLMARLHAQLPALHAQYGLRHAIDEGALPAAAEALERLAASCATSGSDGASARGGEAFRALQERLGDASCAGLILKPTLAGGLEVSARLADEASRLGKPTVLTSAFESGVAHAHVAMLASVLGGPSIAHGLSTYERLQGDTLSPAFAEAVDGDLVDVPRLQAALDATAQGLRFVNERR
;
A
#
# COMPACT_ATOMS: atom_id res chain seq x y z
N MET A 1 19.12 -9.95 0.97
CA MET A 1 17.78 -10.56 0.90
C MET A 1 17.04 -9.98 -0.29
N LEU A 2 16.15 -10.76 -0.91
CA LEU A 2 15.26 -10.28 -1.96
C LEU A 2 14.24 -9.29 -1.39
N ALA A 3 13.81 -8.33 -2.20
CA ALA A 3 12.67 -7.51 -1.88
C ALA A 3 11.40 -8.39 -1.81
N HIS A 4 10.55 -8.11 -0.84
CA HIS A 4 9.40 -8.96 -0.54
C HIS A 4 8.26 -8.17 0.10
N THR A 5 7.06 -8.73 0.02
CA THR A 5 5.93 -8.35 0.86
C THR A 5 5.64 -9.53 1.78
N HIS A 6 5.63 -9.29 3.10
CA HIS A 6 5.33 -10.32 4.08
C HIS A 6 4.04 -9.97 4.83
N ALA A 7 2.96 -10.71 4.58
CA ALA A 7 1.72 -10.59 5.32
C ALA A 7 1.64 -11.63 6.43
N ARG A 8 1.74 -11.18 7.68
CA ARG A 8 1.66 -12.07 8.85
C ARG A 8 0.21 -12.40 9.21
N CYS A 9 -0.06 -13.67 9.45
CA CYS A 9 -1.33 -14.21 9.88
C CYS A 9 -1.43 -14.17 11.41
N GLY A 10 -1.51 -12.97 12.00
CA GLY A 10 -1.97 -12.73 13.39
C GLY A 10 -1.11 -13.24 14.56
N ALA A 11 -0.38 -14.35 14.44
CA ALA A 11 0.42 -14.95 15.49
C ALA A 11 1.90 -14.55 15.36
N SER A 12 2.59 -14.34 16.48
CA SER A 12 4.02 -14.02 16.51
C SER A 12 4.91 -15.17 16.02
N ASP A 13 4.39 -16.40 16.03
CA ASP A 13 5.12 -17.64 15.75
C ASP A 13 4.32 -18.54 14.78
N SER A 14 4.19 -18.12 13.52
CA SER A 14 3.48 -18.90 12.52
C SER A 14 4.23 -20.21 12.20
N GLU A 15 3.59 -21.36 12.44
CA GLU A 15 4.17 -22.68 12.17
C GLU A 15 4.34 -22.98 10.67
N ALA A 16 3.73 -22.16 9.80
CA ALA A 16 3.85 -22.30 8.36
C ALA A 16 3.77 -20.96 7.61
N ALA A 17 4.41 -20.91 6.45
CA ALA A 17 4.34 -19.78 5.52
C ALA A 17 4.07 -20.22 4.08
N ILE A 18 3.38 -19.38 3.34
CA ILE A 18 3.06 -19.51 1.92
C ILE A 18 3.98 -18.57 1.15
N VAL A 19 4.82 -19.12 0.28
CA VAL A 19 5.77 -18.36 -0.52
C VAL A 19 5.26 -18.25 -1.95
N LEU A 20 5.07 -17.03 -2.45
CA LEU A 20 4.56 -16.74 -3.77
C LEU A 20 5.67 -16.20 -4.68
N LEU A 21 5.88 -16.85 -5.82
CA LEU A 21 6.93 -16.51 -6.81
C LEU A 21 6.31 -16.17 -8.17
N HIS A 22 6.63 -14.97 -8.67
CA HIS A 22 6.11 -14.45 -9.94
C HIS A 22 6.83 -15.04 -11.17
N GLY A 23 6.27 -14.80 -12.36
CA GLY A 23 6.83 -15.22 -13.65
C GLY A 23 7.87 -14.25 -14.23
N PHE A 24 8.53 -14.65 -15.32
CA PHE A 24 9.50 -13.79 -16.01
C PHE A 24 8.84 -12.48 -16.51
N LEU A 25 9.56 -11.37 -16.41
CA LEU A 25 9.10 -9.98 -16.63
C LEU A 25 8.12 -9.42 -15.60
N GLY A 26 7.52 -10.28 -14.77
CA GLY A 26 6.59 -9.90 -13.71
C GLY A 26 7.28 -9.37 -12.44
N ASP A 27 6.49 -9.18 -11.39
CA ASP A 27 6.97 -8.87 -10.04
C ASP A 27 5.94 -9.36 -9.00
N ARG A 28 6.22 -9.18 -7.71
CA ARG A 28 5.37 -9.63 -6.60
C ARG A 28 3.92 -9.12 -6.65
N ARG A 29 3.64 -8.03 -7.39
CA ARG A 29 2.28 -7.50 -7.59
C ARG A 29 1.43 -8.42 -8.48
N ASP A 30 2.04 -9.34 -9.22
CA ASP A 30 1.31 -10.30 -10.07
C ASP A 30 0.63 -11.39 -9.26
N VAL A 31 1.25 -11.77 -8.16
CA VAL A 31 0.73 -12.76 -7.22
C VAL A 31 -0.08 -12.13 -6.08
N GLU A 32 -0.32 -10.81 -6.14
CA GLU A 32 -1.07 -10.09 -5.12
C GLU A 32 -2.50 -10.61 -4.90
N PRO A 33 -3.30 -10.93 -5.95
CA PRO A 33 -4.61 -11.56 -5.73
C PRO A 33 -4.52 -12.90 -5.00
N LEU A 34 -3.48 -13.69 -5.27
CA LEU A 34 -3.21 -14.93 -4.54
C LEU A 34 -2.83 -14.65 -3.09
N ARG A 35 -1.95 -13.67 -2.86
CA ARG A 35 -1.53 -13.27 -1.51
C ARG A 35 -2.71 -12.85 -0.64
N GLN A 36 -3.64 -12.07 -1.21
CA GLN A 36 -4.84 -11.62 -0.50
C GLN A 36 -5.75 -12.79 -0.12
N LYS A 37 -5.95 -13.75 -1.03
CA LYS A 37 -6.77 -14.94 -0.75
C LYS A 37 -6.11 -15.89 0.25
N LEU A 38 -4.81 -16.12 0.10
CA LEU A 38 -4.06 -17.13 0.86
C LEU A 38 -3.55 -16.62 2.22
N GLY A 39 -3.37 -15.31 2.38
CA GLY A 39 -2.89 -14.70 3.63
C GLY A 39 -3.80 -14.87 4.84
N ALA A 40 -5.04 -15.34 4.62
CA ALA A 40 -5.94 -15.76 5.69
C ALA A 40 -5.58 -17.12 6.31
N LEU A 41 -4.78 -17.94 5.62
CA LEU A 41 -4.46 -19.31 6.02
C LEU A 41 -3.13 -19.46 6.76
N ALA A 42 -2.16 -18.58 6.49
CA ALA A 42 -0.81 -18.62 7.05
C ALA A 42 -0.07 -17.33 6.67
N ASP A 43 1.14 -17.16 7.20
CA ASP A 43 2.02 -16.07 6.77
C ASP A 43 2.24 -16.16 5.26
N CYS A 44 2.03 -15.08 4.52
CA CYS A 44 2.12 -15.10 3.07
C CYS A 44 3.17 -14.11 2.57
N ILE A 45 4.22 -14.65 1.94
CA ILE A 45 5.40 -13.94 1.49
C ILE A 45 5.44 -13.96 -0.02
N SER A 46 5.36 -12.80 -0.66
CA SER A 46 5.63 -12.67 -2.10
C SER A 46 7.01 -12.08 -2.32
N LEU A 47 7.84 -12.76 -3.12
CA LEU A 47 9.22 -12.34 -3.40
C LEU A 47 9.32 -11.70 -4.80
N ASP A 48 10.10 -10.64 -4.91
CA ASP A 48 10.64 -10.21 -6.20
C ASP A 48 11.91 -11.00 -6.51
N LEU A 49 11.88 -11.82 -7.55
CA LEU A 49 13.02 -12.61 -8.01
C LEU A 49 14.13 -11.69 -8.57
N PRO A 50 15.39 -12.12 -8.58
CA PRO A 50 16.50 -11.32 -9.08
C PRO A 50 16.23 -10.70 -10.45
N GLY A 51 16.60 -9.42 -10.60
CA GLY A 51 16.35 -8.65 -11.82
C GLY A 51 14.91 -8.14 -11.97
N HIS A 52 14.00 -8.41 -11.01
CA HIS A 52 12.59 -8.03 -11.05
C HIS A 52 12.15 -7.17 -9.87
N GLY A 53 11.08 -6.39 -10.08
CA GLY A 53 10.50 -5.47 -9.10
C GLY A 53 11.56 -4.65 -8.34
N ASP A 54 11.44 -4.64 -7.02
CA ASP A 54 12.38 -3.98 -6.11
C ASP A 54 13.67 -4.79 -5.88
N SER A 55 13.80 -5.99 -6.47
CA SER A 55 15.05 -6.77 -6.54
C SER A 55 15.82 -6.54 -7.85
N ALA A 56 15.40 -5.56 -8.68
CA ALA A 56 16.06 -5.24 -9.94
C ALA A 56 17.46 -4.62 -9.75
N TRP A 57 17.63 -3.80 -8.71
CA TRP A 57 18.89 -3.12 -8.39
C TRP A 57 19.93 -4.03 -7.74
N MET A 58 19.54 -5.22 -7.25
CA MET A 58 20.49 -6.12 -6.62
C MET A 58 21.57 -6.41 -7.66
N PRO A 59 22.82 -5.93 -7.45
CA PRO A 59 23.89 -6.23 -8.38
C PRO A 59 23.90 -7.73 -8.52
N THR A 60 24.19 -8.20 -9.73
CA THR A 60 24.55 -9.58 -10.02
C THR A 60 25.39 -10.14 -8.86
N ILE A 61 24.75 -10.79 -7.88
CA ILE A 61 25.43 -11.33 -6.70
C ILE A 61 26.45 -12.31 -7.28
N ASP A 62 27.72 -12.04 -7.03
CA ASP A 62 28.93 -12.75 -7.46
C ASP A 62 28.70 -13.80 -8.55
N ALA A 63 28.65 -13.40 -9.83
CA ALA A 63 28.75 -14.21 -11.06
C ALA A 63 28.15 -15.64 -11.12
N GLY A 64 27.27 -16.04 -10.18
CA GLY A 64 27.02 -17.46 -9.91
C GLY A 64 25.87 -17.78 -8.94
N THR A 65 25.37 -16.83 -8.15
CA THR A 65 24.18 -17.07 -7.30
C THR A 65 22.91 -17.15 -8.16
N SER A 66 22.18 -18.26 -8.08
CA SER A 66 20.91 -18.48 -8.80
C SER A 66 19.71 -17.79 -8.11
N ALA A 67 18.58 -17.62 -8.81
CA ALA A 67 17.34 -17.17 -8.17
C ALA A 67 16.87 -18.11 -7.07
N VAL A 68 17.17 -19.41 -7.21
CA VAL A 68 16.92 -20.43 -6.18
C VAL A 68 17.74 -20.16 -4.93
N ASP A 69 19.03 -19.86 -5.07
CA ASP A 69 19.91 -19.57 -3.92
C ASP A 69 19.48 -18.28 -3.20
N ALA A 70 19.18 -17.22 -3.96
CA ALA A 70 18.73 -15.95 -3.41
C ALA A 70 17.37 -16.07 -2.70
N ALA A 71 16.45 -16.85 -3.26
CA ALA A 71 15.17 -17.13 -2.65
C ALA A 71 15.35 -17.98 -1.38
N LEU A 72 16.16 -19.04 -1.43
CA LEU A 72 16.44 -19.88 -0.26
C LEU A 72 17.03 -19.08 0.90
N ALA A 73 18.06 -18.28 0.66
CA ALA A 73 18.66 -17.43 1.68
C ALA A 73 17.68 -16.40 2.27
N THR A 74 16.77 -15.88 1.44
CA THR A 74 15.71 -14.97 1.90
C THR A 74 14.69 -15.72 2.77
N LEU A 75 14.30 -16.93 2.38
CA LEU A 75 13.37 -17.76 3.15
C LEU A 75 13.95 -18.26 4.46
N GLU A 76 15.25 -18.55 4.52
CA GLU A 76 15.94 -18.91 5.77
C GLU A 76 15.92 -17.76 6.78
N ALA A 77 16.04 -16.51 6.30
CA ALA A 77 15.98 -15.33 7.15
C ALA A 77 14.55 -14.96 7.58
N LEU A 78 13.56 -15.11 6.70
CA LEU A 78 12.17 -14.73 6.98
C LEU A 78 11.38 -15.82 7.71
N CYS A 79 11.69 -17.09 7.44
CA CYS A 79 11.00 -18.26 7.97
C CYS A 79 12.02 -19.30 8.41
N PRO A 80 12.76 -19.06 9.51
CA PRO A 80 13.71 -20.04 10.02
C PRO A 80 12.99 -21.34 10.46
N PRO A 81 13.68 -22.49 10.49
CA PRO A 81 13.14 -23.72 11.07
C PRO A 81 12.61 -23.48 12.50
N PRO A 82 11.49 -24.10 12.91
CA PRO A 82 10.82 -25.25 12.27
C PRO A 82 9.71 -24.90 11.26
N ALA A 83 9.53 -23.63 10.86
CA ALA A 83 8.40 -23.20 10.01
C ALA A 83 8.29 -23.98 8.68
N ARG A 84 7.12 -24.55 8.38
CA ARG A 84 6.84 -25.29 7.14
C ARG A 84 6.49 -24.34 6.00
N LEU A 85 6.83 -24.68 4.77
CA LEU A 85 6.67 -23.81 3.60
C LEU A 85 5.74 -24.44 2.56
N LEU A 86 4.70 -23.72 2.17
CA LEU A 86 3.93 -23.98 0.95
C LEU A 86 4.48 -23.08 -0.16
N LEU A 87 5.11 -23.65 -1.17
CA LEU A 87 5.67 -22.89 -2.29
C LEU A 87 4.65 -22.79 -3.42
N VAL A 88 4.38 -21.60 -3.93
CA VAL A 88 3.47 -21.35 -5.05
C VAL A 88 4.20 -20.52 -6.09
N GLY A 89 4.41 -21.08 -7.29
CA GLY A 89 5.18 -20.42 -8.33
C GLY A 89 4.48 -20.38 -9.68
N TYR A 90 4.53 -19.23 -10.35
CA TYR A 90 4.00 -19.04 -11.69
C TYR A 90 5.10 -19.00 -12.76
N SER A 91 4.97 -19.82 -13.80
CA SER A 91 5.89 -19.89 -14.95
C SER A 91 7.36 -20.05 -14.53
N MET A 92 8.21 -19.04 -14.74
CA MET A 92 9.57 -19.00 -14.18
C MET A 92 9.60 -19.24 -12.66
N GLY A 93 8.71 -18.59 -11.91
CA GLY A 93 8.58 -18.78 -10.47
C GLY A 93 8.17 -20.21 -10.10
N GLY A 94 7.42 -20.91 -10.97
CA GLY A 94 7.11 -22.33 -10.80
C GLY A 94 8.35 -23.22 -10.86
N ARG A 95 9.28 -22.90 -11.76
CA ARG A 95 10.58 -23.59 -11.87
C ARG A 95 11.49 -23.34 -10.67
N VAL A 96 11.49 -22.10 -10.18
CA VAL A 96 12.22 -21.73 -8.96
C VAL A 96 11.61 -22.43 -7.75
N ALA A 97 10.28 -22.43 -7.61
CA ALA A 97 9.57 -23.12 -6.53
C ALA A 97 9.86 -24.62 -6.52
N LEU A 98 9.88 -25.27 -7.68
CA LEU A 98 10.19 -26.69 -7.81
C LEU A 98 11.63 -27.02 -7.38
N GLN A 99 12.61 -26.21 -7.80
CA GLN A 99 14.00 -26.38 -7.37
C GLN A 99 14.20 -26.07 -5.88
N LEU A 100 13.48 -25.08 -5.33
CA LEU A 100 13.45 -24.83 -3.89
C LEU A 100 12.89 -26.03 -3.14
N ALA A 101 11.76 -26.59 -3.59
CA ALA A 101 11.15 -27.78 -2.98
C ALA A 101 12.12 -28.97 -2.95
N ALA A 102 12.91 -29.17 -4.01
CA ALA A 102 13.91 -30.23 -4.09
C ALA A 102 15.12 -30.03 -3.16
N ARG A 103 15.40 -28.79 -2.72
CA ARG A 103 16.52 -28.46 -1.82
C ARG A 103 16.10 -28.35 -0.35
N LEU A 104 14.82 -28.14 -0.08
CA LEU A 104 14.30 -28.07 1.29
C LEU A 104 14.27 -29.46 1.95
N PRO A 105 14.64 -29.58 3.23
CA PRO A 105 14.41 -30.80 4.00
C PRO A 105 12.91 -31.16 3.99
N PRO A 106 12.51 -32.45 3.84
CA PRO A 106 11.10 -32.84 3.77
C PRO A 106 10.20 -32.27 4.88
N PRO A 107 10.63 -32.20 6.17
CA PRO A 107 9.80 -31.58 7.22
C PRO A 107 9.52 -30.09 7.02
N ARG A 108 10.39 -29.38 6.28
CA ARG A 108 10.21 -27.96 5.93
C ARG A 108 9.21 -27.75 4.80
N LEU A 109 8.85 -28.76 4.02
CA LEU A 109 7.97 -28.62 2.86
C LEU A 109 6.53 -29.03 3.23
N ALA A 110 5.62 -28.06 3.28
CA ALA A 110 4.19 -28.32 3.45
C ALA A 110 3.55 -28.80 2.15
N GLY A 111 3.95 -28.21 1.02
CA GLY A 111 3.49 -28.58 -0.31
C GLY A 111 4.03 -27.66 -1.39
N LEU A 112 3.72 -27.97 -2.65
CA LEU A 112 4.16 -27.21 -3.82
C LEU A 112 2.99 -26.98 -4.79
N VAL A 113 2.85 -25.75 -5.29
CA VAL A 113 1.91 -25.39 -6.35
C VAL A 113 2.70 -24.82 -7.53
N ILE A 114 2.52 -25.42 -8.71
CA ILE A 114 3.17 -25.04 -9.96
C ILE A 114 2.10 -24.55 -10.93
N LEU A 115 2.11 -23.26 -11.26
CA LEU A 115 1.17 -22.63 -12.18
C LEU A 115 1.88 -22.40 -13.52
N SER A 116 1.53 -23.17 -14.55
CA SER A 116 2.15 -23.14 -15.89
C SER A 116 3.69 -23.11 -15.86
N GLY A 117 4.30 -23.90 -14.98
CA GLY A 117 5.77 -24.00 -14.82
C GLY A 117 6.32 -25.29 -15.42
N SER A 118 7.53 -25.24 -16.01
CA SER A 118 8.13 -26.44 -16.63
C SER A 118 8.98 -27.22 -15.62
N PRO A 119 8.85 -28.56 -15.54
CA PRO A 119 9.76 -29.36 -14.73
C PRO A 119 11.22 -29.43 -15.23
N GLY A 120 11.53 -28.79 -16.36
CA GLY A 120 12.83 -28.87 -17.02
C GLY A 120 12.84 -29.81 -18.23
N LEU A 121 14.01 -29.97 -18.82
CA LEU A 121 14.24 -30.77 -20.03
C LEU A 121 15.18 -31.94 -19.70
N ASP A 122 14.75 -33.16 -20.03
CA ASP A 122 15.56 -34.38 -19.82
C ASP A 122 16.67 -34.53 -20.88
N ASP A 123 16.40 -34.08 -22.11
CA ASP A 123 17.29 -34.25 -23.26
C ASP A 123 18.37 -33.15 -23.35
N GLY A 124 19.63 -33.56 -23.46
CA GLY A 124 20.79 -32.66 -23.51
C GLY A 124 20.82 -31.76 -24.74
N ALA A 125 20.36 -32.24 -25.91
CA ALA A 125 20.33 -31.44 -27.13
C ALA A 125 19.22 -30.37 -27.06
N LEU A 126 18.05 -30.70 -26.52
CA LEU A 126 16.97 -29.74 -26.27
C LEU A 126 17.39 -28.66 -25.27
N ARG A 127 18.18 -29.03 -24.24
CA ARG A 127 18.75 -28.08 -23.28
C ARG A 127 19.72 -27.11 -23.94
N GLU A 128 20.64 -27.59 -24.76
CA GLU A 128 21.60 -26.75 -25.47
C GLU A 128 20.91 -25.81 -26.47
N ALA A 129 19.93 -26.33 -27.22
CA ALA A 129 19.12 -25.53 -28.14
C ALA A 129 18.28 -24.47 -27.41
N ARG A 130 17.80 -24.77 -26.20
CA ARG A 130 17.08 -23.80 -25.36
C ARG A 130 18.03 -22.73 -24.81
N LEU A 131 19.20 -23.13 -24.33
CA LEU A 131 20.23 -22.21 -23.82
C LEU A 131 20.66 -21.22 -24.90
N SER A 132 20.96 -21.71 -26.10
CA SER A 132 21.34 -20.87 -27.25
C SER A 132 20.29 -19.81 -27.58
N ARG A 133 18.98 -20.18 -27.55
CA ARG A 133 17.87 -19.24 -27.78
C ARG A 133 17.74 -18.20 -26.67
N ASP A 134 17.82 -18.63 -25.40
CA ASP A 134 17.69 -17.73 -24.26
C ASP A 134 18.86 -16.73 -24.22
N VAL A 135 20.10 -17.15 -24.54
CA VAL A 135 21.28 -16.28 -24.67
C VAL A 135 21.11 -15.26 -25.80
N ALA A 136 20.62 -15.69 -26.97
CA ALA A 136 20.37 -14.78 -28.08
C ALA A 136 19.29 -13.74 -27.73
N LEU A 137 18.21 -14.15 -27.06
CA LEU A 137 17.17 -13.24 -26.59
C LEU A 137 17.71 -12.28 -25.52
N ALA A 138 18.53 -12.76 -24.59
CA ALA A 138 19.17 -11.91 -23.59
C ALA A 138 20.08 -10.85 -24.23
N ALA A 139 20.85 -11.21 -25.25
CA ALA A 139 21.66 -10.25 -26.01
C ALA A 139 20.80 -9.14 -26.65
N ARG A 140 19.65 -9.50 -27.23
CA ARG A 140 18.68 -8.53 -27.76
C ARG A 140 18.13 -7.61 -26.66
N LEU A 141 17.71 -8.18 -25.53
CA LEU A 141 17.18 -7.42 -24.39
C LEU A 141 18.21 -6.41 -23.84
N ARG A 142 19.50 -6.77 -23.74
CA ARG A 142 20.53 -5.82 -23.28
C ARG A 142 20.74 -4.64 -24.22
N ALA A 143 20.49 -4.82 -25.51
CA ALA A 143 20.65 -3.78 -26.52
C ALA A 143 19.43 -2.83 -26.60
N MET A 144 18.31 -3.15 -25.93
CA MET A 144 17.09 -2.34 -25.96
C MET A 144 17.14 -1.17 -24.98
N THR A 145 16.67 -0.01 -25.42
CA THR A 145 16.28 1.10 -24.55
C THR A 145 14.92 0.80 -23.90
N PRO A 146 14.54 1.45 -22.78
CA PRO A 146 13.22 1.24 -22.17
C PRO A 146 12.03 1.46 -23.14
N PRO A 147 12.02 2.48 -24.04
CA PRO A 147 10.97 2.61 -25.05
C PRO A 147 10.92 1.44 -26.05
N HIS A 148 12.07 1.01 -26.57
CA HIS A 148 12.14 -0.15 -27.48
C HIS A 148 11.68 -1.44 -26.79
N PHE A 149 11.93 -1.57 -25.48
CA PHE A 149 11.46 -2.70 -24.70
C PHE A 149 9.94 -2.72 -24.56
N ASP A 150 9.28 -1.58 -24.30
CA ASP A 150 7.80 -1.51 -24.30
C ASP A 150 7.21 -1.93 -25.66
N GLU A 151 7.78 -1.42 -26.76
CA GLU A 151 7.33 -1.78 -28.10
C GLU A 151 7.55 -3.27 -28.40
N TRP A 152 8.72 -3.80 -28.05
CA TRP A 152 9.04 -5.21 -28.20
C TRP A 152 8.05 -6.10 -27.43
N LEU A 153 7.66 -5.71 -26.21
CA LEU A 153 6.67 -6.45 -25.43
C LEU A 153 5.33 -6.54 -26.17
N ARG A 154 4.88 -5.43 -26.76
CA ARG A 154 3.59 -5.32 -27.47
C ARG A 154 3.58 -6.04 -28.81
N ARG A 155 4.67 -5.93 -29.58
CA ARG A 155 4.71 -6.38 -30.97
C ARG A 155 5.28 -7.77 -31.17
N GLU A 156 6.12 -8.22 -30.24
CA GLU A 156 6.82 -9.50 -30.37
C GLU A 156 6.51 -10.43 -29.19
N TRP A 157 6.84 -10.03 -27.96
CA TRP A 157 6.78 -10.94 -26.81
C TRP A 157 5.37 -11.46 -26.57
N TYR A 158 4.39 -10.58 -26.38
CA TYR A 158 3.00 -10.97 -26.10
C TYR A 158 2.19 -11.36 -27.34
N ARG A 159 2.83 -11.42 -28.52
CA ARG A 159 2.28 -12.03 -29.74
C ARG A 159 2.90 -13.38 -30.07
N ALA A 160 3.91 -13.80 -29.31
CA ALA A 160 4.50 -15.11 -29.46
C ALA A 160 3.47 -16.21 -29.16
N ALA A 161 3.62 -17.37 -29.82
CA ALA A 161 2.69 -18.49 -29.72
C ALA A 161 2.37 -18.94 -28.27
N LEU A 162 3.29 -18.73 -27.33
CA LEU A 162 3.11 -19.03 -25.91
C LEU A 162 1.87 -18.36 -25.30
N TRP A 163 1.54 -17.14 -25.74
CA TRP A 163 0.47 -16.33 -25.13
C TRP A 163 -0.88 -16.49 -25.82
N GLY A 164 -0.96 -17.36 -26.83
CA GLY A 164 -2.12 -17.44 -27.70
C GLY A 164 -2.38 -16.15 -28.48
N GLY A 165 -3.56 -16.07 -29.09
CA GLY A 165 -3.94 -14.92 -29.93
C GLY A 165 -4.69 -13.79 -29.21
N ARG A 166 -5.19 -14.04 -27.99
CA ARG A 166 -6.19 -13.16 -27.34
C ARG A 166 -5.72 -12.46 -26.07
N LEU A 167 -4.51 -12.73 -25.57
CA LEU A 167 -4.02 -12.11 -24.33
C LEU A 167 -4.04 -10.58 -24.38
N GLN A 168 -3.73 -9.99 -25.55
CA GLN A 168 -3.72 -8.54 -25.74
C GLN A 168 -5.14 -7.92 -25.70
N GLU A 169 -6.19 -8.72 -25.90
CA GLU A 169 -7.59 -8.29 -25.83
C GLU A 169 -8.10 -8.28 -24.38
N HIS A 170 -7.35 -8.85 -23.44
CA HIS A 170 -7.77 -8.93 -22.05
C HIS A 170 -7.86 -7.53 -21.40
N PRO A 171 -8.94 -7.17 -20.67
CA PRO A 171 -9.13 -5.83 -20.12
C PRO A 171 -8.00 -5.35 -19.17
N SER A 172 -7.30 -6.28 -18.53
CA SER A 172 -6.17 -5.97 -17.65
C SER A 172 -4.80 -6.01 -18.34
N PHE A 173 -4.73 -6.24 -19.64
CA PHE A 173 -3.46 -6.36 -20.39
C PHE A 173 -2.61 -5.09 -20.27
N GLU A 174 -3.18 -3.91 -20.49
CA GLU A 174 -2.43 -2.65 -20.37
C GLU A 174 -1.92 -2.41 -18.95
N ARG A 175 -2.73 -2.76 -17.93
CA ARG A 175 -2.31 -2.66 -16.53
C ARG A 175 -1.18 -3.64 -16.19
N MET A 176 -1.20 -4.83 -16.79
CA MET A 176 -0.14 -5.81 -16.69
C MET A 176 1.15 -5.26 -17.32
N LEU A 177 1.03 -4.74 -18.54
CA LEU A 177 2.14 -4.23 -19.32
C LEU A 177 2.82 -3.03 -18.67
N LEU A 178 2.05 -2.08 -18.13
CA LEU A 178 2.57 -0.95 -17.36
C LEU A 178 3.47 -1.40 -16.20
N ARG A 179 3.14 -2.49 -15.51
CA ARG A 179 3.99 -3.02 -14.43
C ARG A 179 5.31 -3.59 -14.95
N ARG A 180 5.37 -4.02 -16.21
CA ARG A 180 6.55 -4.68 -16.79
C ARG A 180 7.60 -3.65 -17.14
N THR A 181 7.14 -2.43 -17.44
CA THR A 181 7.95 -1.28 -17.83
C THR A 181 8.17 -0.29 -16.68
N ASP A 182 7.37 -0.34 -15.62
CA ASP A 182 7.52 0.45 -14.39
C ASP A 182 8.89 0.27 -13.72
N GLY A 183 9.81 1.23 -13.95
CA GLY A 183 11.17 1.23 -13.41
C GLY A 183 12.09 0.12 -13.93
N ALA A 184 11.64 -0.67 -14.91
CA ALA A 184 12.34 -1.85 -15.38
C ALA A 184 13.46 -1.50 -16.36
N GLN A 185 14.65 -2.09 -16.18
CA GLN A 185 15.73 -2.00 -17.15
C GLN A 185 15.83 -3.30 -17.97
N PRO A 186 15.82 -3.24 -19.31
CA PRO A 186 15.87 -4.43 -20.17
C PRO A 186 17.09 -5.33 -19.91
N ARG A 187 18.23 -4.74 -19.55
CA ARG A 187 19.46 -5.44 -19.17
C ARG A 187 19.29 -6.36 -17.95
N ASP A 188 18.45 -5.99 -17.00
CA ASP A 188 18.20 -6.78 -15.78
C ASP A 188 17.35 -8.02 -16.12
N ARG A 189 16.42 -7.87 -17.07
CA ARG A 189 15.65 -8.98 -17.65
C ARG A 189 16.55 -9.97 -18.38
N ALA A 190 17.50 -9.46 -19.17
CA ALA A 190 18.47 -10.27 -19.88
C ALA A 190 19.32 -11.13 -18.92
N ALA A 191 19.84 -10.51 -17.85
CA ALA A 191 20.63 -11.20 -16.83
C ALA A 191 19.83 -12.28 -16.09
N SER A 192 18.55 -12.02 -15.82
CA SER A 192 17.66 -13.04 -15.25
C SER A 192 17.40 -14.19 -16.23
N LEU A 193 17.16 -13.89 -17.51
CA LEU A 193 16.83 -14.89 -18.53
C LEU A 193 17.96 -15.91 -18.73
N GLU A 194 19.21 -15.46 -18.78
CA GLU A 194 20.35 -16.37 -18.97
C GLU A 194 20.59 -17.28 -17.78
N ARG A 195 20.47 -16.71 -16.58
CA ARG A 195 20.70 -17.43 -15.32
C ARG A 195 19.59 -18.47 -15.10
N GLU A 196 18.35 -18.06 -15.32
CA GLU A 196 17.17 -18.90 -15.17
C GLU A 196 16.74 -19.54 -16.50
N SER A 197 17.68 -19.72 -17.43
CA SER A 197 17.42 -20.44 -18.68
C SER A 197 17.03 -21.87 -18.35
N VAL A 198 15.96 -22.34 -18.99
CA VAL A 198 15.52 -23.75 -18.87
C VAL A 198 16.61 -24.71 -19.35
N GLY A 199 17.50 -24.26 -20.27
CA GLY A 199 18.63 -25.07 -20.71
C GLY A 199 19.69 -25.32 -19.62
N ARG A 200 19.86 -24.38 -18.67
CA ARG A 200 20.81 -24.53 -17.55
C ARG A 200 20.23 -25.31 -16.39
N GLN A 201 18.93 -25.20 -16.15
CA GLN A 201 18.31 -25.83 -14.98
C GLN A 201 18.31 -27.36 -15.07
N PRO A 202 18.48 -28.07 -13.95
CA PRO A 202 18.34 -29.52 -13.91
C PRO A 202 16.89 -29.91 -14.21
N SER A 203 16.71 -31.13 -14.75
CA SER A 203 15.38 -31.73 -14.82
C SER A 203 14.91 -32.12 -13.43
N CYS A 204 13.68 -31.72 -13.09
CA CYS A 204 12.99 -32.06 -11.86
C CYS A 204 11.89 -33.12 -12.10
N TRP A 205 11.83 -33.73 -13.29
CA TRP A 205 10.94 -34.86 -13.56
C TRP A 205 11.12 -36.01 -12.54
N PRO A 206 12.35 -36.46 -12.21
CA PRO A 206 12.53 -37.52 -11.21
C PRO A 206 12.01 -37.17 -9.81
N TRP A 207 12.07 -35.88 -9.43
CA TRP A 207 11.54 -35.44 -8.14
C TRP A 207 10.01 -35.44 -8.13
N LEU A 208 9.37 -35.09 -9.24
CA LEU A 208 7.90 -35.09 -9.39
C LEU A 208 7.30 -36.50 -9.50
N GLU A 209 8.09 -37.51 -9.86
CA GLU A 209 7.65 -38.91 -9.87
C GLU A 209 7.45 -39.46 -8.46
N ALA A 210 8.19 -38.95 -7.47
CA ALA A 210 8.09 -39.37 -6.06
C ALA A 210 8.31 -38.19 -5.09
N PRO A 211 7.41 -37.18 -5.08
CA PRO A 211 7.60 -36.01 -4.24
C PRO A 211 7.38 -36.34 -2.76
N PRO A 212 8.19 -35.76 -1.83
CA PRO A 212 8.06 -36.01 -0.40
C PRO A 212 6.88 -35.25 0.26
N ALA A 213 6.18 -34.42 -0.49
CA ALA A 213 5.04 -33.61 -0.05
C ALA A 213 4.01 -33.47 -1.17
N PRO A 214 2.76 -33.07 -0.85
CA PRO A 214 1.74 -32.84 -1.87
C PRO A 214 2.14 -31.76 -2.89
N VAL A 215 1.77 -31.99 -4.15
CA VAL A 215 2.03 -31.12 -5.31
C VAL A 215 0.71 -30.87 -6.05
N LEU A 216 0.44 -29.62 -6.39
CA LEU A 216 -0.61 -29.22 -7.32
C LEU A 216 0.03 -28.60 -8.57
N TYR A 217 -0.25 -29.16 -9.74
CA TYR A 217 0.12 -28.60 -11.02
C TYR A 217 -1.12 -28.03 -11.72
N VAL A 218 -1.05 -26.79 -12.19
CA VAL A 218 -2.15 -26.11 -12.88
C VAL A 218 -1.67 -25.60 -14.24
N ALA A 219 -2.43 -25.87 -15.29
CA ALA A 219 -2.22 -25.33 -16.63
C ALA A 219 -3.52 -24.73 -17.19
N GLY A 220 -3.42 -23.88 -18.20
CA GLY A 220 -4.57 -23.39 -18.97
C GLY A 220 -4.84 -24.29 -20.17
N GLU A 221 -6.10 -24.55 -20.48
CA GLU A 221 -6.53 -25.41 -21.60
C GLU A 221 -5.94 -24.98 -22.95
N GLU A 222 -5.76 -23.67 -23.17
CA GLU A 222 -5.22 -23.10 -24.41
C GLU A 222 -3.68 -23.11 -24.46
N ASP A 223 -3.01 -23.54 -23.38
CA ASP A 223 -1.56 -23.69 -23.30
C ASP A 223 -1.12 -25.15 -23.60
N GLU A 224 -1.14 -25.52 -24.88
CA GLU A 224 -0.87 -26.89 -25.35
C GLU A 224 0.45 -27.47 -24.78
N ALA A 225 1.49 -26.64 -24.66
CA ALA A 225 2.80 -27.09 -24.20
C ALA A 225 2.77 -27.51 -22.72
N TYR A 226 2.06 -26.75 -21.88
CA TYR A 226 1.98 -27.03 -20.44
C TYR A 226 0.83 -27.99 -20.09
N CYS A 227 -0.17 -28.13 -20.96
CA CYS A 227 -1.12 -29.25 -20.92
C CYS A 227 -0.43 -30.61 -21.14
N LYS A 228 0.56 -30.70 -22.04
CA LYS A 228 1.36 -31.94 -22.20
C LYS A 228 2.12 -32.33 -20.93
N VAL A 229 2.63 -31.32 -20.19
CA VAL A 229 3.24 -31.54 -18.87
C VAL A 229 2.19 -32.05 -17.88
N ALA A 230 1.01 -31.43 -17.86
CA ALA A 230 -0.13 -31.83 -17.02
C ALA A 230 -0.52 -33.30 -17.26
N THR A 231 -0.64 -33.71 -18.53
CA THR A 231 -0.94 -35.09 -18.93
C THR A 231 0.13 -36.07 -18.46
N ARG A 232 1.41 -35.78 -18.71
CA ARG A 232 2.52 -36.63 -18.25
C ARG A 232 2.49 -36.82 -16.72
N LEU A 233 2.26 -35.74 -15.96
CA LEU A 233 2.14 -35.83 -14.51
C LEU A 233 0.94 -36.68 -14.07
N ALA A 234 -0.22 -36.50 -14.71
CA ALA A 234 -1.42 -37.27 -14.40
C ALA A 234 -1.24 -38.78 -14.64
N GLU A 235 -0.52 -39.16 -15.70
CA GLU A 235 -0.20 -40.56 -16.02
C GLU A 235 0.71 -41.22 -14.97
N HIS A 236 1.68 -40.49 -14.44
CA HIS A 236 2.63 -41.00 -13.43
C HIS A 236 2.04 -41.07 -12.02
N SER A 237 0.93 -40.37 -11.76
CA SER A 237 0.34 -40.21 -10.41
C SER A 237 -0.49 -41.40 -9.91
N GLY A 238 -0.48 -42.54 -10.60
CA GLY A 238 -1.18 -43.77 -10.22
C GLY A 238 -2.71 -43.68 -10.35
N VAL A 239 -3.29 -44.34 -11.35
CA VAL A 239 -4.74 -44.30 -11.65
C VAL A 239 -5.59 -44.99 -10.57
N ALA A 240 -4.97 -45.78 -9.68
CA ALA A 240 -5.65 -46.65 -8.72
C ALA A 240 -6.09 -45.97 -7.40
N GLU A 241 -5.49 -44.84 -7.01
CA GLU A 241 -5.85 -44.13 -5.78
C GLU A 241 -6.91 -43.05 -6.03
N PRO A 242 -7.85 -42.81 -5.08
CA PRO A 242 -8.73 -41.64 -5.10
C PRO A 242 -7.92 -40.35 -5.22
N VAL A 243 -8.40 -39.40 -6.04
CA VAL A 243 -7.68 -38.14 -6.36
C VAL A 243 -7.22 -37.38 -5.10
N GLU A 244 -8.00 -37.45 -4.03
CA GLU A 244 -7.73 -36.82 -2.73
C GLU A 244 -6.48 -37.39 -2.03
N ARG A 245 -6.13 -38.65 -2.28
CA ARG A 245 -4.95 -39.34 -1.71
C ARG A 245 -3.71 -39.26 -2.58
N ARG A 246 -3.82 -38.72 -3.80
CA ARG A 246 -2.66 -38.55 -4.69
C ARG A 246 -1.78 -37.41 -4.20
N LEU A 247 -0.49 -37.68 -4.10
CA LEU A 247 0.51 -36.67 -3.79
C LEU A 247 0.65 -35.65 -4.93
N VAL A 248 0.49 -36.05 -6.19
CA VAL A 248 0.49 -35.14 -7.33
C VAL A 248 -0.93 -34.99 -7.86
N ARG A 249 -1.40 -33.75 -7.91
CA ARG A 249 -2.71 -33.36 -8.41
C ARG A 249 -2.54 -32.43 -9.60
N VAL A 250 -3.37 -32.61 -10.62
CA VAL A 250 -3.30 -31.85 -11.86
C VAL A 250 -4.65 -31.18 -12.11
N ALA A 251 -4.63 -29.91 -12.50
CA ALA A 251 -5.81 -29.17 -12.91
C ALA A 251 -5.55 -28.44 -14.23
N VAL A 252 -6.50 -28.52 -15.15
CA VAL A 252 -6.51 -27.75 -16.40
C VAL A 252 -7.68 -26.78 -16.34
N LEU A 253 -7.39 -25.49 -16.42
CA LEU A 253 -8.40 -24.43 -16.31
C LEU A 253 -8.97 -24.10 -17.71
N PRO A 254 -10.31 -24.15 -17.89
CA PRO A 254 -10.93 -23.94 -19.19
C PRO A 254 -10.77 -22.48 -19.65
N ALA A 255 -10.68 -22.29 -20.97
CA ALA A 255 -10.60 -20.96 -21.61
C ALA A 255 -9.47 -20.04 -21.09
N ALA A 256 -8.37 -20.63 -20.61
CA ALA A 256 -7.20 -19.92 -20.12
C ALA A 256 -5.95 -20.38 -20.87
N GLY A 257 -5.04 -19.45 -21.16
CA GLY A 257 -3.75 -19.71 -21.78
C GLY A 257 -2.62 -19.77 -20.75
N HIS A 258 -1.42 -19.38 -21.18
CA HIS A 258 -0.23 -19.39 -20.31
C HIS A 258 -0.32 -18.33 -19.20
N ALA A 259 -1.07 -17.24 -19.37
CA ALA A 259 -1.15 -16.11 -18.45
C ALA A 259 -2.17 -16.33 -17.33
N LEU A 260 -2.12 -17.49 -16.65
CA LEU A 260 -3.09 -17.92 -15.65
C LEU A 260 -3.44 -16.87 -14.58
N LEU A 261 -2.44 -16.14 -14.07
CA LEU A 261 -2.67 -15.09 -13.06
C LEU A 261 -3.45 -13.88 -13.58
N LEU A 262 -3.51 -13.70 -14.90
CA LEU A 262 -4.30 -12.66 -15.56
C LEU A 262 -5.63 -13.22 -16.07
N GLU A 263 -5.58 -14.31 -16.85
CA GLU A 263 -6.70 -14.88 -17.59
C GLU A 263 -7.67 -15.68 -16.71
N ALA A 264 -7.17 -16.28 -15.62
CA ALA A 264 -7.94 -17.12 -14.72
C ALA A 264 -7.66 -16.82 -13.24
N SER A 265 -7.42 -15.54 -12.90
CA SER A 265 -6.98 -15.13 -11.56
C SER A 265 -7.85 -15.68 -10.42
N ALA A 266 -9.19 -15.63 -10.55
CA ALA A 266 -10.10 -16.11 -9.50
C ALA A 266 -10.11 -17.65 -9.39
N PRO A 267 -10.31 -18.42 -10.48
CA PRO A 267 -10.16 -19.88 -10.43
C PRO A 267 -8.81 -20.36 -9.86
N VAL A 268 -7.70 -19.71 -10.23
CA VAL A 268 -6.37 -20.01 -9.69
C VAL A 268 -6.32 -19.76 -8.18
N ALA A 269 -6.91 -18.65 -7.70
CA ALA A 269 -6.95 -18.35 -6.27
C ALA A 269 -7.78 -19.36 -5.48
N GLU A 270 -8.93 -19.78 -6.00
CA GLU A 270 -9.78 -20.79 -5.34
C GLU A 270 -9.09 -22.15 -5.25
N ILE A 271 -8.49 -22.63 -6.34
CA ILE A 271 -7.82 -23.94 -6.32
C ILE A 271 -6.56 -23.94 -5.44
N CYS A 272 -5.79 -22.84 -5.45
CA CYS A 272 -4.65 -22.68 -4.55
C CYS A 272 -5.09 -22.64 -3.09
N HIS A 273 -6.19 -21.94 -2.78
CA HIS A 273 -6.74 -21.87 -1.42
C HIS A 273 -7.20 -23.25 -0.96
N ALA A 274 -7.98 -23.96 -1.77
CA ALA A 274 -8.46 -25.30 -1.46
C ALA A 274 -7.30 -26.28 -1.20
N PHE A 275 -6.22 -26.19 -1.97
CA PHE A 275 -5.01 -26.99 -1.74
C PHE A 275 -4.27 -26.56 -0.46
N ALA A 276 -4.06 -25.26 -0.27
CA ALA A 276 -3.39 -24.72 0.91
C ALA A 276 -4.08 -25.13 2.22
N SER A 277 -5.41 -25.06 2.27
CA SER A 277 -6.22 -25.46 3.43
C SER A 277 -6.10 -26.95 3.79
N GLN A 278 -5.65 -27.80 2.87
CA GLN A 278 -5.47 -29.24 3.12
C GLN A 278 -4.06 -29.59 3.60
N VAL A 279 -3.05 -28.81 3.20
CA VAL A 279 -1.63 -29.14 3.44
C VAL A 279 -1.01 -28.34 4.58
N LEU A 280 -1.58 -27.18 4.89
CA LEU A 280 -1.20 -26.33 6.00
C LEU A 280 -1.98 -26.74 7.26
N PRO A 281 -1.39 -26.59 8.46
CA PRO A 281 -2.18 -26.67 9.68
C PRO A 281 -3.30 -25.61 9.63
N PRO A 282 -4.47 -25.87 10.25
CA PRO A 282 -5.50 -24.86 10.36
C PRO A 282 -4.87 -23.63 11.03
N PRO A 283 -5.06 -22.42 10.48
CA PRO A 283 -4.47 -21.24 11.07
C PRO A 283 -4.90 -21.14 12.54
N LEU A 284 -3.95 -20.80 13.42
CA LEU A 284 -4.26 -20.21 14.72
C LEU A 284 -4.82 -18.80 14.46
N VAL A 285 -5.95 -18.70 13.78
CA VAL A 285 -6.75 -17.47 13.82
C VAL A 285 -7.37 -17.51 15.20
N PRO A 286 -7.04 -16.57 16.12
CA PRO A 286 -7.91 -16.38 17.25
C PRO A 286 -9.29 -16.11 16.64
N ALA A 287 -10.27 -16.96 16.94
CA ALA A 287 -11.63 -16.77 16.45
C ALA A 287 -12.01 -15.31 16.68
N PRO A 288 -12.58 -14.60 15.69
CA PRO A 288 -12.94 -13.21 15.87
C PRO A 288 -13.74 -13.14 17.17
N PRO A 289 -13.34 -12.29 18.12
CA PRO A 289 -14.00 -12.26 19.41
C PRO A 289 -15.49 -12.02 19.17
N PRO A 290 -16.39 -12.68 19.91
CA PRO A 290 -17.82 -12.52 19.69
C PRO A 290 -18.14 -11.03 19.72
N LEU A 291 -18.74 -10.49 18.65
CA LEU A 291 -18.98 -9.04 18.54
C LEU A 291 -19.90 -8.50 19.66
N SER A 292 -20.58 -9.40 20.38
CA SER A 292 -21.39 -9.16 21.58
C SER A 292 -20.57 -8.99 22.87
N GLU A 293 -19.31 -9.40 22.87
CA GLU A 293 -18.38 -9.22 23.99
C GLU A 293 -17.63 -7.89 23.87
N GLY A 294 -16.89 -7.52 24.92
CA GLY A 294 -16.19 -6.25 24.96
C GLY A 294 -15.21 -6.13 26.12
N VAL A 295 -14.51 -5.00 26.14
CA VAL A 295 -13.56 -4.61 27.18
C VAL A 295 -14.25 -3.70 28.17
N ARG A 296 -14.11 -3.96 29.47
CA ARG A 296 -14.62 -3.04 30.50
C ARG A 296 -13.54 -2.02 30.83
N ILE A 297 -13.80 -0.74 30.60
CA ILE A 297 -12.87 0.34 30.93
C ILE A 297 -12.72 0.43 32.46
N GLN A 298 -11.48 0.34 32.95
CA GLN A 298 -11.18 0.17 34.38
C GLN A 298 -11.03 1.49 35.13
N ALA A 299 -11.18 1.43 36.46
CA ALA A 299 -11.12 2.56 37.39
C ALA A 299 -10.07 2.40 38.51
N ARG A 300 -9.34 1.28 38.59
CA ARG A 300 -8.68 0.93 39.86
C ARG A 300 -7.25 1.42 39.94
N GLY A 301 -7.04 2.32 40.89
CA GLY A 301 -5.77 2.52 41.55
C GLY A 301 -5.59 1.51 42.67
N PRO A 302 -4.39 1.42 43.27
CA PRO A 302 -4.21 0.67 44.50
C PRO A 302 -5.25 1.11 45.54
N GLU A 303 -5.72 0.15 46.35
CA GLU A 303 -6.83 0.32 47.30
C GLU A 303 -6.78 1.67 48.03
N GLY A 304 -7.82 2.50 47.82
CA GLY A 304 -7.98 3.79 48.49
C GLY A 304 -7.45 5.01 47.75
N VAL A 305 -7.06 4.91 46.48
CA VAL A 305 -6.71 6.07 45.63
C VAL A 305 -7.66 6.13 44.43
N ASP A 306 -8.28 7.29 44.19
CA ASP A 306 -9.01 7.59 42.94
C ASP A 306 -8.03 7.49 41.76
N ALA A 307 -7.87 6.32 41.13
CA ALA A 307 -7.16 6.27 39.85
C ALA A 307 -8.11 6.67 38.74
N LEU A 308 -7.61 7.60 37.94
CA LEU A 308 -8.25 7.96 36.70
C LEU A 308 -8.15 6.78 35.72
N SER A 309 -9.30 6.37 35.18
CA SER A 309 -9.45 5.40 34.10
C SER A 309 -8.69 5.78 32.82
N ALA A 310 -8.34 7.06 32.71
CA ALA A 310 -7.58 7.64 31.61
C ALA A 310 -6.52 8.61 32.13
N ARG A 311 -5.30 8.54 31.58
CA ARG A 311 -4.23 9.50 31.84
C ARG A 311 -4.01 10.38 30.62
N LEU A 312 -3.87 11.68 30.88
CA LEU A 312 -3.55 12.67 29.87
C LEU A 312 -2.09 13.09 30.01
N LEU A 313 -1.29 12.85 28.98
CA LEU A 313 0.14 13.10 28.98
C LEU A 313 0.45 14.18 27.93
N PRO A 314 0.74 15.42 28.33
CA PRO A 314 1.09 16.46 27.38
C PRO A 314 2.44 16.14 26.71
N PHE A 315 2.57 16.49 25.44
CA PHE A 315 3.83 16.41 24.72
C PHE A 315 4.07 17.66 23.88
N ARG A 316 5.34 17.89 23.54
CA ARG A 316 5.80 18.91 22.59
C ARG A 316 6.88 18.32 21.70
N LEU A 317 6.74 18.49 20.40
CA LEU A 317 7.68 18.01 19.39
C LEU A 317 8.13 19.19 18.52
N PRO A 318 9.40 19.62 18.62
CA PRO A 318 9.95 20.63 17.73
C PRO A 318 9.87 20.20 16.26
N LEU A 319 9.59 21.16 15.37
CA LEU A 319 9.62 20.93 13.94
C LEU A 319 11.03 21.14 13.37
N THR A 320 11.39 20.40 12.32
CA THR A 320 12.68 20.56 11.62
C THR A 320 12.78 21.90 10.90
N ALA A 321 11.65 22.50 10.54
CA ALA A 321 11.52 23.86 10.04
C ALA A 321 10.14 24.45 10.42
N PRO A 322 10.01 25.78 10.57
CA PRO A 322 8.72 26.40 10.86
C PRO A 322 7.67 26.08 9.79
N LEU A 323 6.47 25.66 10.23
CA LEU A 323 5.32 25.40 9.38
C LEU A 323 4.52 26.71 9.21
N PRO A 324 4.47 27.31 8.00
CA PRO A 324 3.66 28.48 7.77
C PRO A 324 2.17 28.13 7.85
N LEU A 325 1.41 28.94 8.58
CA LEU A 325 -0.04 28.86 8.63
C LEU A 325 -0.65 29.87 7.64
N ALA A 326 -1.87 29.61 7.19
CA ALA A 326 -2.62 30.57 6.37
C ALA A 326 -2.89 31.88 7.12
N ARG A 327 -2.96 31.83 8.46
CA ARG A 327 -3.15 32.97 9.36
C ARG A 327 -2.37 32.73 10.67
N GLY A 328 -1.77 33.78 11.21
CA GLY A 328 -1.01 33.73 12.47
C GLY A 328 0.49 33.46 12.28
N PRO A 329 1.27 33.43 13.37
CA PRO A 329 2.70 33.13 13.31
C PRO A 329 2.94 31.68 12.86
N PRO A 330 4.09 31.39 12.19
CA PRO A 330 4.47 30.02 11.87
C PRO A 330 4.54 29.14 13.12
N VAL A 331 4.11 27.90 12.98
CA VAL A 331 4.22 26.89 14.04
C VAL A 331 5.64 26.33 14.02
N THR A 332 6.34 26.37 15.14
CA THR A 332 7.71 25.83 15.26
C THR A 332 7.77 24.51 16.00
N GLU A 333 6.68 24.11 16.65
CA GLU A 333 6.54 22.85 17.38
C GLU A 333 5.09 22.39 17.36
N ARG A 334 4.88 21.08 17.45
CA ARG A 334 3.56 20.48 17.63
C ARG A 334 3.38 20.12 19.09
N ALA A 335 2.28 20.60 19.68
CA ALA A 335 1.92 20.32 21.06
C ALA A 335 0.59 19.58 21.09
N GLY A 336 0.50 18.58 21.96
CA GLY A 336 -0.68 17.74 22.07
C GLY A 336 -0.76 17.03 23.41
N VAL A 337 -1.74 16.14 23.52
CA VAL A 337 -2.00 15.31 24.69
C VAL A 337 -2.20 13.87 24.24
N LEU A 338 -1.41 12.93 24.79
CA LEU A 338 -1.69 11.51 24.65
C LEU A 338 -2.76 11.11 25.66
N LEU A 339 -3.72 10.32 25.19
CA LEU A 339 -4.76 9.67 25.98
C LEU A 339 -4.33 8.21 26.20
N LEU A 340 -4.01 7.83 27.43
CA LEU A 340 -3.81 6.44 27.82
C LEU A 340 -5.05 5.95 28.57
N VAL A 341 -5.72 4.90 28.08
CA VAL A 341 -6.91 4.30 28.72
C VAL A 341 -6.57 2.87 29.14
N GLU A 342 -7.01 2.47 30.34
CA GLU A 342 -6.89 1.08 30.81
C GLU A 342 -8.23 0.35 30.78
N GLY A 343 -8.18 -0.94 30.46
CA GLY A 343 -9.35 -1.81 30.40
C GLY A 343 -9.06 -3.20 30.90
N MET A 344 -10.13 -3.97 31.13
CA MET A 344 -10.07 -5.38 31.46
C MET A 344 -10.70 -6.18 30.32
N ALA A 345 -9.93 -7.11 29.76
CA ALA A 345 -10.44 -8.13 28.86
C ALA A 345 -11.30 -9.15 29.63
N ALA A 346 -12.13 -9.91 28.89
CA ALA A 346 -13.05 -10.88 29.48
C ALA A 346 -12.32 -12.02 30.24
N ASP A 347 -11.09 -12.33 29.84
CA ASP A 347 -10.17 -13.27 30.48
C ASP A 347 -9.50 -12.73 31.76
N GLY A 348 -9.79 -11.49 32.15
CA GLY A 348 -9.21 -10.83 33.33
C GLY A 348 -7.85 -10.19 33.09
N ARG A 349 -7.36 -10.15 31.85
CA ARG A 349 -6.10 -9.49 31.50
C ARG A 349 -6.29 -7.97 31.41
N ALA A 350 -5.36 -7.23 32.02
CA ALA A 350 -5.29 -5.78 31.86
C ALA A 350 -4.77 -5.42 30.46
N VAL A 351 -5.44 -4.48 29.82
CA VAL A 351 -5.13 -4.00 28.46
C VAL A 351 -5.07 -2.48 28.44
N ARG A 352 -4.32 -1.93 27.48
CA ARG A 352 -4.11 -0.49 27.34
C ARG A 352 -4.43 -0.01 25.94
N GLY A 353 -5.02 1.18 25.84
CA GLY A 353 -5.21 1.88 24.58
C GLY A 353 -4.58 3.25 24.62
N LEU A 354 -4.05 3.67 23.49
CA LEU A 354 -3.35 4.93 23.33
C LEU A 354 -3.99 5.70 22.19
N GLY A 355 -4.32 6.96 22.44
CA GLY A 355 -4.79 7.91 21.43
C GLY A 355 -4.11 9.26 21.58
N GLU A 356 -4.37 10.18 20.66
CA GLU A 356 -3.69 11.48 20.62
C GLU A 356 -4.66 12.61 20.25
N VAL A 357 -4.58 13.71 21.01
CA VAL A 357 -5.15 15.01 20.64
C VAL A 357 -4.00 15.94 20.27
N CYS A 358 -3.96 16.39 19.02
CA CYS A 358 -2.94 17.32 18.52
C CYS A 358 -3.54 18.28 17.46
N PRO A 359 -4.47 19.18 17.84
CA PRO A 359 -5.07 20.11 16.90
C PRO A 359 -4.00 21.02 16.26
N LEU A 360 -4.17 21.27 14.96
CA LEU A 360 -3.34 22.16 14.15
C LEU A 360 -4.01 23.54 14.06
N PRO A 361 -3.41 24.60 14.63
CA PRO A 361 -3.99 25.94 14.59
C PRO A 361 -4.27 26.41 13.16
N GLY A 362 -5.45 27.00 12.93
CA GLY A 362 -5.88 27.49 11.63
C GLY A 362 -6.45 26.42 10.68
N PHE A 363 -6.33 25.14 11.02
CA PHE A 363 -6.97 24.03 10.32
C PHE A 363 -8.08 23.39 11.17
N HIS A 364 -7.80 23.16 12.45
CA HIS A 364 -8.82 22.79 13.43
C HIS A 364 -9.56 24.04 13.89
N SER A 365 -10.86 23.91 14.15
CA SER A 365 -11.64 24.99 14.77
C SER A 365 -11.37 25.09 16.26
N GLU A 366 -10.98 23.97 16.90
CA GLU A 366 -10.61 23.91 18.30
C GLU A 366 -9.13 24.25 18.57
N SER A 367 -8.90 24.85 19.73
CA SER A 367 -7.58 24.98 20.33
C SER A 367 -7.18 23.72 21.13
N LEU A 368 -5.88 23.58 21.41
CA LEU A 368 -5.38 22.50 22.27
C LEU A 368 -5.99 22.55 23.67
N ASP A 369 -6.21 23.74 24.23
CA ASP A 369 -6.75 23.90 25.58
C ASP A 369 -8.23 23.48 25.64
N GLU A 370 -9.03 23.86 24.65
CA GLU A 370 -10.43 23.42 24.51
C GLU A 370 -10.51 21.90 24.33
N ALA A 371 -9.71 21.35 23.43
CA ALA A 371 -9.65 19.92 23.16
C ALA A 371 -9.22 19.13 24.41
N ALA A 372 -8.18 19.57 25.12
CA ALA A 372 -7.71 18.94 26.34
C ALA A 372 -8.74 19.05 27.48
N ALA A 373 -9.45 20.17 27.59
CA ALA A 373 -10.52 20.36 28.58
C ALA A 373 -11.70 19.42 28.32
N GLN A 374 -12.15 19.32 27.06
CA GLN A 374 -13.22 18.41 26.69
C GLN A 374 -12.78 16.94 26.86
N LEU A 375 -11.56 16.59 26.46
CA LEU A 375 -11.02 15.24 26.63
C LEU A 375 -11.00 14.83 28.11
N ARG A 376 -10.57 15.72 29.04
CA ARG A 376 -10.65 15.46 30.49
C ARG A 376 -12.07 15.16 30.95
N SER A 377 -13.02 15.99 30.51
CA SER A 377 -14.44 15.85 30.87
C SER A 377 -15.04 14.53 30.39
N VAL A 378 -14.69 14.12 29.16
CA VAL A 378 -15.26 12.94 28.51
C VAL A 378 -14.58 11.64 28.96
N ALA A 379 -13.26 11.62 29.06
CA ALA A 379 -12.51 10.41 29.41
C ALA A 379 -12.94 9.85 30.77
N HIS A 380 -13.23 10.71 31.76
CA HIS A 380 -13.78 10.29 33.06
C HIS A 380 -15.15 9.59 32.94
N ARG A 381 -15.99 9.94 31.96
CA ARG A 381 -17.34 9.36 31.78
C ARG A 381 -17.30 7.95 31.21
N LEU A 382 -16.23 7.60 30.48
CA LEU A 382 -16.04 6.25 29.93
C LEU A 382 -15.78 5.19 31.00
N GLN A 383 -15.51 5.61 32.24
CA GLN A 383 -15.22 4.72 33.35
C GLN A 383 -16.34 3.70 33.59
N GLY A 384 -15.97 2.43 33.62
CA GLY A 384 -16.89 1.30 33.82
C GLY A 384 -17.77 0.97 32.61
N ALA A 385 -17.68 1.73 31.51
CA ALA A 385 -18.38 1.43 30.27
C ALA A 385 -17.83 0.12 29.67
N LEU A 386 -18.74 -0.65 29.06
CA LEU A 386 -18.38 -1.81 28.24
C LEU A 386 -18.15 -1.32 26.82
N LEU A 387 -16.93 -1.46 26.32
CA LEU A 387 -16.53 -1.17 24.94
C LEU A 387 -16.70 -2.43 24.09
N PRO A 388 -17.73 -2.53 23.22
CA PRO A 388 -18.00 -3.75 22.47
C PRO A 388 -17.07 -3.89 21.27
N PHE A 389 -16.71 -5.12 20.89
CA PHE A 389 -15.93 -5.38 19.68
C PHE A 389 -16.60 -4.88 18.39
N ALA A 390 -17.93 -4.74 18.41
CA ALA A 390 -18.72 -4.20 17.31
C ALA A 390 -18.20 -2.86 16.77
N VAL A 391 -17.63 -1.98 17.61
CA VAL A 391 -17.15 -0.65 17.18
C VAL A 391 -15.99 -0.72 16.18
N ALA A 392 -15.26 -1.85 16.13
CA ALA A 392 -14.20 -2.06 15.15
C ALA A 392 -14.71 -2.13 13.70
N ARG A 393 -16.04 -2.25 13.50
CA ARG A 393 -16.63 -2.15 12.17
C ARG A 393 -16.54 -0.75 11.58
N LEU A 394 -16.46 0.31 12.41
CA LEU A 394 -16.39 1.69 11.92
C LEU A 394 -17.53 2.03 10.94
N ASP A 395 -18.74 1.60 11.26
CA ASP A 395 -19.96 1.68 10.44
C ASP A 395 -21.03 2.60 11.03
N GLY A 396 -20.70 3.31 12.12
CA GLY A 396 -21.63 4.07 12.97
C GLY A 396 -21.73 3.49 14.39
N SER A 397 -21.26 2.26 14.59
CA SER A 397 -21.25 1.61 15.90
C SER A 397 -20.34 2.30 16.92
N MET A 398 -19.21 2.87 16.51
CA MET A 398 -18.35 3.66 17.39
C MET A 398 -19.03 4.97 17.80
N SER A 399 -19.66 5.68 16.85
CA SER A 399 -20.44 6.89 17.12
C SER A 399 -21.55 6.63 18.13
N ALA A 400 -22.34 5.57 17.90
CA ALA A 400 -23.46 5.21 18.76
C ALA A 400 -22.99 4.85 20.18
N TRP A 401 -21.88 4.12 20.29
CA TRP A 401 -21.27 3.80 21.57
C TRP A 401 -20.73 5.04 22.30
N LEU A 402 -19.99 5.92 21.60
CA LEU A 402 -19.46 7.15 22.18
C LEU A 402 -20.59 8.06 22.68
N ALA A 403 -21.66 8.24 21.90
CA ALA A 403 -22.83 9.00 22.33
C ALA A 403 -23.43 8.41 23.62
N ALA A 404 -23.70 7.11 23.65
CA ALA A 404 -24.27 6.43 24.82
C ALA A 404 -23.35 6.46 26.05
N ALA A 405 -22.04 6.34 25.87
CA ALA A 405 -21.06 6.33 26.94
C ALA A 405 -20.79 7.74 27.51
N CYS A 406 -20.91 8.78 26.69
CA CYS A 406 -20.61 10.17 27.06
C CYS A 406 -21.85 10.96 27.57
N ASP A 407 -23.08 10.58 27.19
CA ASP A 407 -24.34 11.30 27.47
C ASP A 407 -25.10 10.84 28.73
N ARG A 408 -24.42 10.33 29.77
CA ARG A 408 -25.11 10.13 31.06
C ARG A 408 -25.70 11.46 31.55
N PRO A 409 -26.95 11.49 32.06
CA PRO A 409 -27.71 12.71 32.29
C PRO A 409 -27.06 13.53 33.41
N SER A 410 -26.20 14.46 33.03
CA SER A 410 -25.69 15.51 33.91
C SER A 410 -25.91 16.84 33.23
N LYS A 411 -26.40 17.82 34.00
CA LYS A 411 -26.81 19.16 33.57
C LYS A 411 -25.65 20.06 33.10
N LEU A 412 -24.54 19.51 32.61
CA LEU A 412 -23.35 20.28 32.22
C LEU A 412 -23.08 20.19 30.71
N ALA A 413 -23.18 21.36 30.08
CA ALA A 413 -23.09 21.64 28.65
C ALA A 413 -21.67 21.47 28.08
N SER A 414 -21.29 20.25 27.72
CA SER A 414 -20.24 20.04 26.72
C SER A 414 -20.95 19.57 25.44
N GLY A 415 -20.98 20.41 24.40
CA GLY A 415 -21.61 20.09 23.11
C GLY A 415 -20.97 18.88 22.39
N PRO A 416 -21.14 18.73 21.05
CA PRO A 416 -20.58 17.59 20.32
C PRO A 416 -19.07 17.45 20.55
N LEU A 417 -18.56 16.21 20.46
CA LEU A 417 -17.12 15.94 20.59
C LEU A 417 -16.35 16.72 19.53
N LEU A 418 -15.28 17.38 19.94
CA LEU A 418 -14.36 18.06 19.03
C LEU A 418 -13.65 17.01 18.16
N PRO A 419 -13.38 17.30 16.87
CA PRO A 419 -12.81 16.33 15.93
C PRO A 419 -11.55 15.62 16.44
N SER A 420 -10.59 16.37 16.97
CA SER A 420 -9.34 15.81 17.52
C SER A 420 -9.59 14.95 18.77
N VAL A 421 -10.50 15.37 19.66
CA VAL A 421 -10.88 14.64 20.87
C VAL A 421 -11.53 13.31 20.52
N ARG A 422 -12.47 13.34 19.57
CA ARG A 422 -13.14 12.15 19.08
C ARG A 422 -12.13 11.18 18.46
N CYS A 423 -11.25 11.66 17.59
CA CYS A 423 -10.23 10.83 16.96
C CYS A 423 -9.34 10.14 18.02
N ALA A 424 -8.92 10.87 19.06
CA ALA A 424 -8.14 10.31 20.17
C ALA A 424 -8.88 9.19 20.93
N LEU A 425 -10.18 9.36 21.19
CA LEU A 425 -11.01 8.34 21.84
C LEU A 425 -11.13 7.09 20.96
N GLU A 426 -11.37 7.25 19.67
CA GLU A 426 -11.49 6.14 18.73
C GLU A 426 -10.16 5.37 18.59
N MET A 427 -9.03 6.06 18.51
CA MET A 427 -7.68 5.47 18.54
C MET A 427 -7.48 4.60 19.79
N ALA A 428 -7.71 5.18 20.97
CA ALA A 428 -7.54 4.46 22.24
C ALA A 428 -8.48 3.26 22.36
N CYS A 429 -9.73 3.38 21.89
CA CYS A 429 -10.71 2.28 21.91
C CYS A 429 -10.30 1.12 21.01
N LEU A 430 -9.90 1.40 19.76
CA LEU A 430 -9.45 0.34 18.85
C LEU A 430 -8.19 -0.35 19.36
N HIS A 431 -7.24 0.41 19.92
CA HIS A 431 -6.04 -0.15 20.51
C HIS A 431 -6.35 -1.05 21.72
N LEU A 432 -7.25 -0.63 22.63
CA LEU A 432 -7.72 -1.47 23.73
C LEU A 432 -8.31 -2.80 23.25
N LEU A 433 -9.19 -2.75 22.25
CA LEU A 433 -9.83 -3.94 21.70
C LEU A 433 -8.82 -4.86 21.01
N ALA A 434 -7.87 -4.30 20.27
CA ALA A 434 -6.82 -5.08 19.61
C ALA A 434 -5.99 -5.86 20.64
N GLN A 435 -5.56 -5.20 21.72
CA GLN A 435 -4.85 -5.87 22.81
C GLN A 435 -5.71 -6.95 23.50
N ALA A 436 -6.99 -6.67 23.75
CA ALA A 436 -7.90 -7.63 24.37
C ALA A 436 -8.14 -8.87 23.49
N ALA A 437 -8.18 -8.70 22.18
CA ALA A 437 -8.28 -9.80 21.22
C ALA A 437 -6.94 -10.44 20.87
N ASN A 438 -5.83 -9.97 21.45
CA ASN A 438 -4.47 -10.42 21.15
C ASN A 438 -4.15 -10.36 19.64
N THR A 439 -4.47 -9.22 19.03
CA THR A 439 -4.32 -8.97 17.59
C THR A 439 -3.89 -7.52 17.34
N SER A 440 -3.65 -7.14 16.08
CA SER A 440 -3.39 -5.74 15.71
C SER A 440 -4.68 -4.97 15.42
N ILE A 441 -4.65 -3.64 15.53
CA ILE A 441 -5.77 -2.77 15.16
C ILE A 441 -6.18 -3.02 13.70
N ALA A 442 -5.21 -3.14 12.80
CA ALA A 442 -5.46 -3.40 11.38
C ALA A 442 -6.19 -4.73 11.16
N GLN A 443 -5.76 -5.81 11.83
CA GLN A 443 -6.42 -7.12 11.73
C GLN A 443 -7.80 -7.11 12.36
N LEU A 444 -7.97 -6.47 13.52
CA LEU A 444 -9.27 -6.33 14.18
C LEU A 444 -10.29 -5.64 13.25
N VAL A 445 -9.90 -4.51 12.67
CA VAL A 445 -10.77 -3.73 11.75
C VAL A 445 -11.00 -4.50 10.45
N CYS A 446 -9.97 -5.13 9.89
CA CYS A 446 -10.05 -6.01 8.72
C CYS A 446 -11.07 -7.14 8.93
N CYS A 447 -10.97 -7.88 10.02
CA CYS A 447 -11.89 -8.97 10.37
C CYS A 447 -13.31 -8.47 10.59
N ALA A 448 -13.48 -7.39 11.35
CA ALA A 448 -14.80 -6.82 11.64
C ALA A 448 -15.51 -6.33 10.36
N ARG A 449 -14.76 -5.75 9.43
CA ARG A 449 -15.28 -5.20 8.16
C ARG A 449 -15.31 -6.20 7.01
N ARG A 450 -14.66 -7.35 7.15
CA ARG A 450 -14.40 -8.31 6.06
C ARG A 450 -13.71 -7.64 4.86
N ALA A 451 -12.78 -6.75 5.16
CA ALA A 451 -12.01 -5.98 4.19
C ALA A 451 -10.63 -6.63 3.93
N PRO A 452 -9.95 -6.33 2.81
CA PRO A 452 -8.56 -6.74 2.62
C PRO A 452 -7.64 -6.03 3.63
N TYR A 453 -6.51 -6.68 3.95
CA TYR A 453 -5.45 -6.12 4.79
C TYR A 453 -4.10 -6.15 4.07
N GLN A 454 -3.34 -5.07 4.27
CA GLN A 454 -1.99 -4.92 3.75
C GLN A 454 -1.00 -4.80 4.92
N SER A 455 0.01 -5.67 4.96
CA SER A 455 1.07 -5.52 5.98
C SER A 455 1.98 -4.32 5.74
N HIS A 456 1.95 -3.75 4.54
CA HIS A 456 2.71 -2.57 4.19
C HIS A 456 1.80 -1.57 3.50
N VAL A 457 1.91 -0.30 3.87
CA VAL A 457 1.24 0.80 3.16
C VAL A 457 2.28 1.67 2.49
N ARG A 458 1.94 2.23 1.32
CA ARG A 458 2.83 3.19 0.67
C ARG A 458 2.60 4.59 1.24
N ILE A 459 3.65 5.40 1.31
CA ILE A 459 3.56 6.82 1.67
C ILE A 459 4.16 7.68 0.56
N ASN A 460 3.73 8.94 0.44
CA ASN A 460 4.37 9.90 -0.46
C ASN A 460 5.43 10.72 0.28
N GLY A 461 6.43 11.23 -0.44
CA GLY A 461 7.34 12.25 0.06
C GLY A 461 6.68 13.62 0.02
N LEU A 462 7.17 14.56 0.85
CA LEU A 462 6.67 15.93 0.90
C LEU A 462 7.78 16.90 0.45
N LEU A 463 7.49 17.73 -0.56
CA LEU A 463 8.38 18.81 -0.99
C LEU A 463 7.78 20.16 -0.60
N ALA A 464 8.43 20.84 0.35
CA ALA A 464 8.06 22.20 0.72
C ALA A 464 8.61 23.21 -0.30
N ARG A 465 7.99 24.40 -0.35
CA ARG A 465 8.45 25.48 -1.24
C ARG A 465 9.81 26.00 -0.79
N GLY A 466 10.73 26.19 -1.74
CA GLY A 466 12.06 26.76 -1.49
C GLY A 466 13.10 25.78 -0.95
N GLU A 467 12.75 24.50 -0.76
CA GLU A 467 13.72 23.45 -0.48
C GLU A 467 14.36 22.99 -1.80
N ALA A 468 15.67 23.21 -1.95
CA ALA A 468 16.47 22.62 -3.02
C ALA A 468 16.41 21.10 -2.87
N SER A 469 15.56 20.45 -3.67
CA SER A 469 15.23 19.06 -3.43
C SER A 469 16.26 18.12 -4.06
N SER A 470 16.48 16.99 -3.40
CA SER A 470 17.12 15.81 -4.01
C SER A 470 16.39 15.35 -5.28
N LEU A 471 15.11 15.72 -5.48
CA LEU A 471 14.34 15.43 -6.70
C LEU A 471 14.68 16.39 -7.85
N GLU A 472 14.83 17.69 -7.60
CA GLU A 472 15.34 18.65 -8.59
C GLU A 472 16.77 18.28 -8.96
N ALA A 473 17.62 17.97 -7.98
CA ALA A 473 18.98 17.47 -8.22
C ALA A 473 19.01 16.08 -8.89
N ALA A 474 18.09 15.16 -8.58
CA ALA A 474 18.00 13.84 -9.24
C ALA A 474 17.40 13.94 -10.66
N ALA A 475 16.45 14.85 -10.88
CA ALA A 475 15.91 15.16 -12.20
C ALA A 475 16.96 15.85 -13.08
N ASP A 476 17.74 16.77 -12.51
CA ASP A 476 18.86 17.42 -13.19
C ASP A 476 20.03 16.45 -13.43
N ALA A 477 20.35 15.56 -12.49
CA ALA A 477 21.35 14.50 -12.68
C ALA A 477 20.90 13.45 -13.70
N ALA A 478 19.61 13.09 -13.73
CA ALA A 478 19.05 12.20 -14.74
C ALA A 478 19.08 12.83 -16.14
N ARG A 479 18.76 14.12 -16.26
CA ARG A 479 18.97 14.91 -17.50
C ARG A 479 20.43 14.91 -17.94
N ALA A 480 21.35 15.22 -17.02
CA ALA A 480 22.78 15.21 -17.31
C ALA A 480 23.30 13.84 -17.77
N ALA A 481 22.77 12.75 -17.21
CA ALA A 481 23.11 11.38 -17.59
C ALA A 481 22.55 10.98 -18.97
N VAL A 482 21.42 11.55 -19.39
CA VAL A 482 20.86 11.39 -20.74
C VAL A 482 21.63 12.22 -21.77
N ASP A 483 22.07 13.44 -21.40
CA ASP A 483 22.86 14.32 -22.25
C ASP A 483 24.31 13.83 -22.43
N SER A 484 24.89 13.18 -21.42
CA SER A 484 26.23 12.59 -21.49
C SER A 484 26.18 11.14 -21.95
N ALA A 485 26.14 10.90 -23.26
CA ALA A 485 26.39 9.57 -23.83
C ALA A 485 27.86 9.12 -23.59
N ARG A 486 28.20 8.74 -22.34
CA ARG A 486 29.33 7.89 -21.93
C ARG A 486 29.13 7.41 -20.48
N PRO A 487 29.15 6.09 -20.22
CA PRO A 487 28.95 5.56 -18.88
C PRO A 487 30.28 5.58 -18.11
N SER A 488 30.43 6.48 -17.13
CA SER A 488 31.46 6.31 -16.10
C SER A 488 30.80 6.02 -14.76
N SER A 489 31.11 4.84 -14.24
CA SER A 489 30.83 4.37 -12.90
C SER A 489 31.56 5.21 -11.84
N ARG A 490 30.96 5.27 -10.64
CA ARG A 490 31.48 5.84 -9.38
C ARG A 490 31.44 7.37 -9.23
N ALA A 491 30.39 7.86 -8.57
CA ALA A 491 30.51 8.83 -7.47
C ALA A 491 29.21 8.87 -6.65
N CYS A 492 29.33 9.19 -5.36
CA CYS A 492 28.28 9.37 -4.34
C CYS A 492 27.86 8.12 -3.52
N ALA A 493 28.80 7.58 -2.76
CA ALA A 493 28.51 6.91 -1.50
C ALA A 493 29.52 7.40 -0.44
N SER A 494 29.17 8.42 0.34
CA SER A 494 29.75 8.74 1.67
C SER A 494 29.05 9.95 2.30
N GLY A 495 28.13 9.71 3.24
CA GLY A 495 27.47 10.74 4.07
C GLY A 495 26.29 10.18 4.89
N PRO A 496 26.03 10.67 6.12
CA PRO A 496 25.36 9.91 7.19
C PRO A 496 23.88 9.59 6.92
N ALA A 497 23.45 8.48 7.52
CA ALA A 497 22.30 7.63 7.22
C ALA A 497 20.87 8.22 7.35
N VAL A 498 20.67 9.53 7.16
CA VAL A 498 19.34 10.19 7.20
C VAL A 498 18.93 10.76 5.83
N LYS A 499 19.75 10.63 4.79
CA LYS A 499 19.46 11.14 3.43
C LYS A 499 19.14 10.07 2.37
N HIS A 500 18.92 8.81 2.75
CA HIS A 500 18.69 7.70 1.79
C HIS A 500 17.22 7.28 1.59
N ALA A 501 16.25 7.81 2.35
CA ALA A 501 14.82 7.50 2.14
C ALA A 501 14.25 8.22 0.90
N ALA A 502 14.65 9.47 0.66
CA ALA A 502 14.22 10.26 -0.50
C ALA A 502 14.57 9.62 -1.85
N ALA A 503 15.65 8.82 -1.93
CA ALA A 503 16.08 8.17 -3.17
C ALA A 503 15.18 6.98 -3.59
N ARG A 504 14.28 6.50 -2.72
CA ARG A 504 13.37 5.36 -2.97
C ARG A 504 11.89 5.76 -3.00
N MET A 505 11.59 7.06 -2.89
CA MET A 505 10.23 7.57 -2.89
C MET A 505 9.65 7.61 -4.32
N ARG A 506 8.53 6.92 -4.54
CA ARG A 506 7.90 6.83 -5.86
C ARG A 506 6.85 7.91 -6.13
N THR A 507 6.26 8.47 -5.08
CA THR A 507 5.24 9.53 -5.20
C THR A 507 5.63 10.72 -4.35
N TRP A 508 5.55 11.90 -4.93
CA TRP A 508 5.91 13.16 -4.27
C TRP A 508 4.73 14.11 -4.27
N LYS A 509 4.45 14.69 -3.10
CA LYS A 509 3.49 15.76 -2.94
C LYS A 509 4.21 17.11 -2.94
N VAL A 510 3.79 18.01 -3.82
CA VAL A 510 4.40 19.32 -4.03
C VAL A 510 3.39 20.42 -3.76
N LYS A 511 3.73 21.34 -2.86
CA LYS A 511 2.91 22.52 -2.58
C LYS A 511 3.03 23.55 -3.72
N VAL A 512 1.90 23.97 -4.29
CA VAL A 512 1.78 24.93 -5.40
C VAL A 512 0.82 26.08 -5.04
N GLY A 513 0.82 27.15 -5.81
CA GLY A 513 -0.26 28.14 -5.82
C GLY A 513 -0.17 29.35 -4.87
N GLY A 514 0.97 29.63 -4.26
CA GLY A 514 1.19 30.84 -3.45
C GLY A 514 2.38 31.65 -3.92
N GLY A 515 2.67 31.56 -5.21
CA GLY A 515 3.53 32.44 -5.98
C GLY A 515 2.88 32.73 -7.34
N ASP A 516 3.66 33.20 -8.30
CA ASP A 516 3.18 33.41 -9.68
C ASP A 516 2.75 32.08 -10.33
N PRO A 517 1.49 31.93 -10.79
CA PRO A 517 1.00 30.68 -11.37
C PRO A 517 1.80 30.21 -12.59
N ALA A 518 2.25 31.12 -13.46
CA ALA A 518 3.00 30.75 -14.66
C ALA A 518 4.41 30.21 -14.31
N ALA A 519 5.11 30.87 -13.37
CA ALA A 519 6.40 30.41 -12.88
C ALA A 519 6.32 29.05 -12.17
N ASP A 520 5.31 28.86 -11.33
CA ASP A 520 5.08 27.58 -10.64
C ASP A 520 4.72 26.47 -11.65
N GLY A 521 3.91 26.79 -12.66
CA GLY A 521 3.57 25.88 -13.76
C GLY A 521 4.82 25.40 -14.51
N ARG A 522 5.70 26.32 -14.95
CA ARG A 522 6.98 25.94 -15.58
C ARG A 522 7.85 25.09 -14.67
N ARG A 523 7.92 25.41 -13.38
CA ARG A 523 8.67 24.60 -12.41
C ARG A 523 8.14 23.16 -12.35
N ILE A 524 6.81 22.99 -12.28
CA ILE A 524 6.20 21.66 -12.26
C ILE A 524 6.39 20.93 -13.59
N GLY A 525 6.31 21.61 -14.74
CA GLY A 525 6.59 21.01 -16.06
C GLY A 525 7.99 20.38 -16.13
N LYS A 526 9.01 21.06 -15.60
CA LYS A 526 10.38 20.52 -15.48
C LYS A 526 10.45 19.30 -14.56
N LEU A 527 9.78 19.36 -13.42
CA LEU A 527 9.73 18.24 -12.48
C LEU A 527 9.04 17.02 -13.11
N LEU A 528 7.97 17.21 -13.87
CA LEU A 528 7.26 16.11 -14.55
C LEU A 528 8.13 15.38 -15.56
N LEU A 529 9.04 16.07 -16.25
CA LEU A 529 10.01 15.45 -17.15
C LEU A 529 10.95 14.51 -16.38
N GLY A 530 11.53 15.00 -15.28
CA GLY A 530 12.37 14.21 -14.40
C GLY A 530 11.64 13.01 -13.79
N CYS A 531 10.42 13.22 -13.29
CA CYS A 531 9.60 12.15 -12.76
C CYS A 531 9.25 11.09 -13.82
N THR A 532 8.96 11.50 -15.05
CA THR A 532 8.70 10.58 -16.17
C THR A 532 9.93 9.71 -16.46
N ALA A 533 11.14 10.28 -16.44
CA ALA A 533 12.37 9.52 -16.65
C ALA A 533 12.68 8.54 -15.50
N LEU A 534 12.29 8.90 -14.27
CA LEU A 534 12.56 8.11 -13.06
C LEU A 534 11.44 7.13 -12.70
N GLY A 535 10.30 7.15 -13.40
CA GLY A 535 9.11 6.39 -13.00
C GLY A 535 8.46 6.90 -11.71
N ALA A 536 8.73 8.16 -11.33
CA ALA A 536 8.14 8.80 -10.16
C ALA A 536 6.82 9.52 -10.53
N ARG A 537 6.00 9.81 -9.50
CA ARG A 537 4.69 10.43 -9.62
C ARG A 537 4.61 11.70 -8.80
N LEU A 538 3.87 12.69 -9.28
CA LEU A 538 3.64 13.98 -8.64
C LEU A 538 2.16 14.15 -8.29
N ARG A 539 1.93 14.59 -7.06
CA ARG A 539 0.67 15.16 -6.59
C ARG A 539 0.90 16.62 -6.29
N LEU A 540 0.06 17.47 -6.84
CA LEU A 540 0.12 18.90 -6.61
C LEU A 540 -0.85 19.25 -5.49
N ASP A 541 -0.51 20.19 -4.64
CA ASP A 541 -1.41 20.65 -3.57
C ASP A 541 -1.44 22.17 -3.56
N ALA A 542 -2.55 22.70 -4.07
CA ALA A 542 -2.80 24.12 -4.17
C ALA A 542 -3.57 24.67 -2.96
N ASN A 543 -4.12 23.81 -2.11
CA ASN A 543 -4.83 24.22 -0.89
C ASN A 543 -5.89 25.31 -1.14
N GLN A 544 -6.68 25.19 -2.21
CA GLN A 544 -7.73 26.14 -2.65
C GLN A 544 -7.23 27.54 -3.06
N ALA A 545 -5.98 27.66 -3.50
CA ALA A 545 -5.38 28.98 -3.72
C ALA A 545 -5.82 29.71 -5.00
N TRP A 546 -6.27 29.01 -6.05
CA TRP A 546 -6.43 29.64 -7.36
C TRP A 546 -7.86 30.09 -7.69
N SER A 547 -7.94 31.20 -8.41
CA SER A 547 -9.06 31.48 -9.32
C SER A 547 -8.96 30.59 -10.57
N ARG A 548 -10.04 30.54 -11.37
CA ARG A 548 -10.02 29.78 -12.64
C ARG A 548 -8.93 30.26 -13.60
N GLU A 549 -8.73 31.57 -13.69
CA GLU A 549 -7.71 32.15 -14.58
C GLU A 549 -6.29 31.79 -14.12
N GLN A 550 -6.02 31.89 -12.82
CA GLN A 550 -4.71 31.48 -12.28
C GLN A 550 -4.42 29.99 -12.47
N ALA A 551 -5.43 29.13 -12.27
CA ALA A 551 -5.29 27.69 -12.53
C ALA A 551 -5.05 27.39 -14.02
N ALA A 552 -5.74 28.11 -14.92
CA ALA A 552 -5.52 28.01 -16.36
C ALA A 552 -4.09 28.43 -16.74
N THR A 553 -3.62 29.59 -16.27
CA THR A 553 -2.24 30.05 -16.48
C THR A 553 -1.21 29.05 -15.98
N PHE A 554 -1.45 28.44 -14.80
CA PHE A 554 -0.60 27.38 -14.27
C PHE A 554 -0.56 26.15 -15.19
N CYS A 555 -1.73 25.66 -15.62
CA CYS A 555 -1.84 24.49 -16.50
C CYS A 555 -1.15 24.71 -17.85
N GLU A 556 -1.36 25.88 -18.48
CA GLU A 556 -0.76 26.23 -19.77
C GLU A 556 0.77 26.28 -19.69
N ALA A 557 1.30 26.94 -18.66
CA ALA A 557 2.73 27.02 -18.43
C ALA A 557 3.34 25.64 -18.13
N MET A 558 2.66 24.81 -17.35
CA MET A 558 3.08 23.44 -17.03
C MET A 558 3.11 22.54 -18.26
N GLN A 559 2.07 22.58 -19.09
CA GLN A 559 1.98 21.80 -20.33
C GLN A 559 3.05 22.22 -21.33
N THR A 560 3.17 23.53 -21.58
CA THR A 560 4.14 24.08 -22.54
C THR A 560 5.57 23.69 -22.18
N GLU A 561 5.94 23.80 -20.91
CA GLU A 561 7.30 23.47 -20.46
C GLU A 561 7.58 21.96 -20.57
N TRP A 562 6.61 21.12 -20.23
CA TRP A 562 6.75 19.66 -20.35
C TRP A 562 6.88 19.22 -21.82
N GLU A 563 6.02 19.72 -22.71
CA GLU A 563 6.08 19.41 -24.14
C GLU A 563 7.40 19.88 -24.77
N ALA A 564 7.85 21.09 -24.43
CA ALA A 564 9.13 21.63 -24.89
C ALA A 564 10.31 20.75 -24.47
N GLY A 565 10.32 20.26 -23.22
CA GLY A 565 11.36 19.35 -22.75
C GLY A 565 11.30 17.96 -23.38
N CYS A 566 10.11 17.41 -23.65
CA CYS A 566 9.97 16.17 -24.42
C CYS A 566 10.55 16.30 -25.83
N ALA A 567 10.29 17.43 -26.50
CA ALA A 567 10.85 17.70 -27.82
C ALA A 567 12.38 17.80 -27.81
N ALA A 568 12.96 18.41 -26.77
CA ALA A 568 14.41 18.53 -26.61
C ALA A 568 15.11 17.17 -26.40
N LEU A 569 14.44 16.21 -25.75
CA LEU A 569 14.97 14.86 -25.49
C LEU A 569 14.90 13.91 -26.71
N CYS A 570 14.23 14.30 -27.79
CA CYS A 570 14.09 13.52 -29.03
C CYS A 570 14.60 14.30 -30.26
N PRO A 571 15.93 14.46 -30.46
CA PRO A 571 16.49 15.37 -31.46
C PRO A 571 16.35 14.92 -32.92
N GLU A 572 15.90 13.68 -33.17
CA GLU A 572 15.89 13.08 -34.52
C GLU A 572 14.94 13.76 -35.51
N HIS A 573 14.09 14.69 -35.06
CA HIS A 573 13.16 15.44 -35.91
C HIS A 573 13.75 16.65 -36.65
N GLN A 574 15.03 17.02 -36.44
CA GLN A 574 15.61 18.23 -37.06
C GLN A 574 16.67 17.99 -38.14
N ARG A 575 16.97 16.74 -38.52
CA ARG A 575 17.78 16.45 -39.72
C ARG A 575 16.88 15.88 -40.81
N GLY A 576 16.40 16.77 -41.67
CA GLY A 576 15.86 16.38 -42.97
C GLY A 576 16.94 15.66 -43.78
N ASP A 577 16.61 14.43 -44.20
CA ASP A 577 16.70 13.94 -45.58
C ASP A 577 16.90 12.42 -45.58
N GLY A 578 15.79 11.68 -45.73
CA GLY A 578 15.80 10.24 -45.89
C GLY A 578 14.41 9.64 -45.75
N ALA A 579 13.80 9.26 -46.87
CA ALA A 579 12.49 8.63 -46.93
C ALA A 579 12.45 7.35 -46.06
N GLY A 580 11.59 7.33 -45.04
CA GLY A 580 11.31 6.14 -44.23
C GLY A 580 11.14 6.35 -42.72
N ALA A 581 11.22 7.57 -42.19
CA ALA A 581 11.04 7.82 -40.75
C ALA A 581 9.55 7.71 -40.36
N VAL A 582 9.20 6.66 -39.60
CA VAL A 582 7.91 6.58 -38.91
C VAL A 582 7.93 7.62 -37.78
N SER A 583 7.10 8.67 -37.88
CA SER A 583 7.03 9.71 -36.85
C SER A 583 6.69 9.10 -35.49
N ALA A 584 7.51 9.34 -34.47
CA ALA A 584 7.16 8.98 -33.10
C ALA A 584 5.84 9.68 -32.71
N PRO A 585 4.90 8.98 -32.06
CA PRO A 585 3.65 9.60 -31.63
C PRO A 585 3.94 10.73 -30.64
N ALA A 586 3.16 11.82 -30.73
CA ALA A 586 3.26 12.95 -29.82
C ALA A 586 3.16 12.48 -28.36
N PRO A 587 3.94 13.08 -27.44
CA PRO A 587 3.92 12.69 -26.05
C PRO A 587 2.52 12.91 -25.46
N ARG A 588 2.01 11.93 -24.72
CA ARG A 588 0.63 11.94 -24.19
C ARG A 588 0.50 12.92 -23.02
N TRP A 589 -0.38 13.90 -23.17
CA TRP A 589 -0.77 14.82 -22.08
C TRP A 589 -2.11 14.41 -21.43
N PRO A 590 -2.25 14.53 -20.10
CA PRO A 590 -1.18 14.72 -19.11
C PRO A 590 -0.26 13.48 -19.01
N PRO A 591 1.02 13.65 -18.64
CA PRO A 591 1.93 12.53 -18.44
C PRO A 591 1.43 11.59 -17.33
N PRO A 592 1.72 10.28 -17.40
CA PRO A 592 1.46 9.34 -16.30
C PRO A 592 2.11 9.73 -14.96
N ALA A 593 3.16 10.55 -15.01
CA ALA A 593 3.83 11.11 -13.85
C ALA A 593 2.98 12.14 -13.08
N LEU A 594 1.92 12.71 -13.67
CA LEU A 594 1.00 13.61 -12.94
C LEU A 594 -0.21 12.83 -12.43
N ASP A 595 -0.36 12.70 -11.11
CA ASP A 595 -1.50 12.02 -10.50
C ASP A 595 -2.77 12.88 -10.55
N PHE A 596 -2.75 13.97 -9.78
CA PHE A 596 -3.85 14.92 -9.59
C PHE A 596 -3.36 16.17 -8.84
N CYS A 597 -4.21 17.20 -8.80
CA CYS A 597 -4.04 18.36 -7.94
C CYS A 597 -5.08 18.35 -6.80
N GLU A 598 -4.63 18.44 -5.56
CA GLU A 598 -5.47 18.59 -4.39
C GLU A 598 -6.05 20.01 -4.37
N GLU A 599 -7.39 20.08 -4.37
CA GLU A 599 -8.17 21.32 -4.23
C GLU A 599 -7.59 22.53 -5.01
N PRO A 600 -7.54 22.49 -6.36
CA PRO A 600 -6.86 23.53 -7.15
C PRO A 600 -7.53 24.90 -7.03
N LEU A 601 -8.86 24.95 -6.95
CA LEU A 601 -9.65 26.18 -6.97
C LEU A 601 -10.14 26.56 -5.57
N MET A 602 -10.41 27.85 -5.38
CA MET A 602 -11.17 28.34 -4.22
C MET A 602 -12.49 27.58 -4.07
N ALA A 603 -12.94 27.30 -2.83
CA ALA A 603 -14.16 26.53 -2.54
C ALA A 603 -15.40 26.95 -3.36
N ARG A 604 -15.63 28.27 -3.50
CA ARG A 604 -16.76 28.84 -4.26
C ARG A 604 -16.73 28.55 -5.77
N LEU A 605 -15.62 28.03 -6.30
CA LEU A 605 -15.41 27.75 -7.72
C LEU A 605 -15.37 26.25 -8.03
N HIS A 606 -15.64 25.35 -7.06
CA HIS A 606 -15.55 23.91 -7.26
C HIS A 606 -16.44 23.36 -8.39
N ALA A 607 -17.59 24.00 -8.67
CA ALA A 607 -18.43 23.66 -9.82
C ALA A 607 -17.74 23.82 -11.19
N GLN A 608 -16.59 24.52 -11.24
CA GLN A 608 -15.82 24.76 -12.45
C GLN A 608 -14.68 23.74 -12.66
N LEU A 609 -14.46 22.81 -11.71
CA LEU A 609 -13.43 21.77 -11.80
C LEU A 609 -13.61 20.83 -13.02
N PRO A 610 -14.84 20.40 -13.38
CA PRO A 610 -15.03 19.58 -14.58
C PRO A 610 -14.63 20.31 -15.86
N ALA A 611 -14.88 21.63 -15.93
CA ALA A 611 -14.48 22.44 -17.08
C ALA A 611 -12.95 22.60 -17.16
N LEU A 612 -12.27 22.79 -16.02
CA LEU A 612 -10.80 22.85 -15.95
C LEU A 612 -10.18 21.51 -16.41
N HIS A 613 -10.76 20.39 -15.97
CA HIS A 613 -10.34 19.05 -16.38
C HIS A 613 -10.56 18.81 -17.87
N ALA A 614 -11.74 19.17 -18.40
CA ALA A 614 -12.03 19.00 -19.83
C ALA A 614 -11.05 19.79 -20.72
N GLN A 615 -10.59 20.95 -20.25
CA GLN A 615 -9.68 21.81 -21.01
C GLN A 615 -8.21 21.38 -20.90
N TYR A 616 -7.73 21.00 -19.71
CA TYR A 616 -6.30 20.78 -19.45
C TYR A 616 -5.94 19.36 -19.02
N GLY A 617 -6.93 18.46 -18.89
CA GLY A 617 -6.73 17.10 -18.37
C GLY A 617 -6.41 17.03 -16.87
N LEU A 618 -6.31 18.16 -16.17
CA LEU A 618 -5.97 18.21 -14.74
C LEU A 618 -7.11 17.60 -13.91
N ARG A 619 -6.86 16.42 -13.33
CA ARG A 619 -7.76 15.82 -12.34
C ARG A 619 -7.52 16.42 -10.97
N HIS A 620 -8.55 16.44 -10.14
CA HIS A 620 -8.48 16.97 -8.79
C HIS A 620 -8.77 15.91 -7.73
N ALA A 621 -8.21 16.06 -6.53
CA ALA A 621 -8.65 15.31 -5.36
C ALA A 621 -9.43 16.21 -4.41
N ILE A 622 -10.45 15.64 -3.77
CA ILE A 622 -11.25 16.32 -2.75
C ILE A 622 -10.50 16.20 -1.42
N ASP A 623 -10.21 17.32 -0.77
CA ASP A 623 -9.59 17.36 0.56
C ASP A 623 -10.63 17.72 1.64
N GLU A 624 -10.32 17.47 2.93
CA GLU A 624 -11.31 17.63 4.00
C GLU A 624 -11.81 19.06 4.21
N GLY A 625 -11.08 20.08 3.72
CA GLY A 625 -11.53 21.47 3.69
C GLY A 625 -12.84 21.68 2.92
N ALA A 626 -13.27 20.69 2.12
CA ALA A 626 -14.53 20.72 1.38
C ALA A 626 -15.57 19.69 1.88
N LEU A 627 -15.31 19.01 2.99
CA LEU A 627 -16.13 17.96 3.60
C LEU A 627 -16.85 18.28 4.93
N PRO A 628 -16.69 19.43 5.64
CA PRO A 628 -17.21 19.57 7.01
C PRO A 628 -18.71 19.28 7.13
N ALA A 629 -19.51 19.73 6.17
CA ALA A 629 -20.95 19.51 6.16
C ALA A 629 -21.34 18.03 5.94
N ALA A 630 -20.57 17.27 5.16
CA ALA A 630 -20.82 15.85 4.92
C ALA A 630 -20.36 14.98 6.11
N ALA A 631 -19.23 15.32 6.73
CA ALA A 631 -18.76 14.70 7.97
C ALA A 631 -19.78 14.90 9.10
N GLU A 632 -20.20 16.16 9.32
CA GLU A 632 -21.19 16.51 10.33
C GLU A 632 -22.55 15.82 10.07
N ALA A 633 -22.97 15.68 8.80
CA ALA A 633 -24.18 14.95 8.43
C ALA A 633 -24.11 13.46 8.82
N LEU A 634 -22.98 12.80 8.57
CA LEU A 634 -22.77 11.39 8.91
C LEU A 634 -22.80 11.16 10.42
N GLU A 635 -22.31 12.11 11.20
CA GLU A 635 -22.37 12.07 12.67
C GLU A 635 -23.80 12.24 13.19
N ARG A 636 -24.53 13.24 12.68
CA ARG A 636 -25.93 13.48 13.08
C ARG A 636 -26.84 12.29 12.77
N LEU A 637 -26.63 11.64 11.61
CA LEU A 637 -27.39 10.44 11.24
C LEU A 637 -27.15 9.29 12.22
N ALA A 638 -25.90 9.07 12.66
CA ALA A 638 -25.57 8.03 13.64
C ALA A 638 -26.16 8.33 15.03
N ALA A 639 -26.17 9.59 15.46
CA ALA A 639 -26.79 10.01 16.72
C ALA A 639 -28.34 9.90 16.68
N SER A 640 -28.98 10.17 15.54
CA SER A 640 -30.44 10.13 15.40
C SER A 640 -31.04 8.71 15.49
N CYS A 641 -30.28 7.68 15.11
CA CYS A 641 -30.68 6.28 15.33
C CYS A 641 -30.78 5.91 16.83
N ALA A 642 -30.18 6.70 17.73
CA ALA A 642 -30.23 6.50 19.18
C ALA A 642 -31.38 7.27 19.88
N THR A 643 -31.97 8.28 19.22
CA THR A 643 -33.04 9.11 19.79
C THR A 643 -34.11 9.40 18.76
N SER A 644 -35.31 8.85 18.96
CA SER A 644 -36.48 9.11 18.10
C SER A 644 -36.91 10.59 18.17
N GLY A 645 -36.50 11.42 17.21
CA GLY A 645 -37.05 12.77 17.06
C GLY A 645 -36.34 13.75 16.09
N SER A 646 -37.12 14.24 15.13
CA SER A 646 -37.07 15.54 14.41
C SER A 646 -36.49 15.64 12.98
N ASP A 647 -37.35 16.11 12.07
CA ASP A 647 -37.28 16.07 10.60
C ASP A 647 -36.63 17.29 9.90
N GLY A 648 -35.93 18.18 10.63
CA GLY A 648 -35.35 19.41 10.04
C GLY A 648 -33.87 19.33 9.65
N ALA A 649 -33.04 18.65 10.45
CA ALA A 649 -31.59 18.54 10.24
C ALA A 649 -31.21 17.44 9.23
N SER A 650 -32.09 16.45 9.04
CA SER A 650 -31.96 15.34 8.09
C SER A 650 -31.84 15.81 6.64
N ALA A 651 -32.61 16.84 6.25
CA ALA A 651 -32.64 17.35 4.88
C ALA A 651 -31.31 18.00 4.43
N ARG A 652 -30.72 18.90 5.25
CA ARG A 652 -29.45 19.56 4.92
C ARG A 652 -28.26 18.59 4.94
N GLY A 653 -28.28 17.61 5.87
CA GLY A 653 -27.26 16.56 5.90
C GLY A 653 -27.32 15.65 4.67
N GLY A 654 -28.53 15.34 4.20
CA GLY A 654 -28.75 14.62 2.94
C GLY A 654 -28.27 15.39 1.71
N GLU A 655 -28.46 16.71 1.67
CA GLU A 655 -27.96 17.57 0.58
C GLU A 655 -26.43 17.63 0.54
N ALA A 656 -25.77 17.82 1.69
CA ALA A 656 -24.31 17.85 1.75
C ALA A 656 -23.68 16.52 1.32
N PHE A 657 -24.28 15.39 1.74
CA PHE A 657 -23.83 14.07 1.34
C PHE A 657 -24.06 13.82 -0.16
N ARG A 658 -25.21 14.22 -0.71
CA ARG A 658 -25.47 14.14 -2.15
C ARG A 658 -24.48 14.97 -2.96
N ALA A 659 -24.17 16.19 -2.52
CA ALA A 659 -23.17 17.04 -3.18
C ALA A 659 -21.76 16.40 -3.17
N LEU A 660 -21.39 15.70 -2.10
CA LEU A 660 -20.17 14.90 -2.06
C LEU A 660 -20.20 13.76 -3.07
N GLN A 661 -21.30 13.00 -3.12
CA GLN A 661 -21.48 11.90 -4.07
C GLN A 661 -21.40 12.36 -5.53
N GLU A 662 -22.00 13.51 -5.85
CA GLU A 662 -21.93 14.11 -7.18
C GLU A 662 -20.49 14.49 -7.55
N ARG A 663 -19.76 15.15 -6.62
CA ARG A 663 -18.34 15.48 -6.85
C ARG A 663 -17.46 14.25 -6.98
N LEU A 664 -17.67 13.23 -6.14
CA LEU A 664 -16.96 11.96 -6.22
C LEU A 664 -17.31 11.19 -7.50
N GLY A 665 -18.54 11.28 -7.99
CA GLY A 665 -18.98 10.61 -9.22
C GLY A 665 -18.38 11.21 -10.49
N ASP A 666 -17.92 12.47 -10.45
CA ASP A 666 -17.38 13.16 -11.61
C ASP A 666 -16.06 12.56 -12.11
N ALA A 667 -15.85 12.58 -13.43
CA ALA A 667 -14.65 12.06 -14.07
C ALA A 667 -13.38 12.86 -13.73
N SER A 668 -13.53 14.16 -13.44
CA SER A 668 -12.42 15.03 -13.03
C SER A 668 -11.92 14.74 -11.62
N CYS A 669 -12.71 14.06 -10.78
CA CYS A 669 -12.29 13.66 -9.43
C CYS A 669 -11.39 12.41 -9.49
N ALA A 670 -10.16 12.54 -9.00
CA ALA A 670 -9.19 11.46 -8.90
C ALA A 670 -9.33 10.63 -7.63
N GLY A 671 -9.92 11.17 -6.57
CA GLY A 671 -10.01 10.50 -5.27
C GLY A 671 -10.36 11.42 -4.12
N LEU A 672 -10.39 10.84 -2.93
CA LEU A 672 -10.70 11.49 -1.67
C LEU A 672 -9.47 11.51 -0.76
N ILE A 673 -9.21 12.64 -0.12
CA ILE A 673 -8.13 12.81 0.86
C ILE A 673 -8.76 13.05 2.22
N LEU A 674 -8.30 12.29 3.22
CA LEU A 674 -8.87 12.33 4.57
C LEU A 674 -7.76 12.45 5.62
N LYS A 675 -7.86 13.48 6.46
CA LYS A 675 -7.11 13.63 7.71
C LYS A 675 -8.05 13.24 8.87
N PRO A 676 -7.93 12.03 9.47
CA PRO A 676 -8.91 11.58 10.46
C PRO A 676 -9.09 12.49 11.67
N THR A 677 -8.03 13.19 12.09
CA THR A 677 -8.05 14.19 13.16
C THR A 677 -8.91 15.42 12.84
N LEU A 678 -9.00 15.80 11.56
CA LEU A 678 -9.83 16.90 11.06
C LEU A 678 -11.23 16.43 10.64
N ALA A 679 -11.34 15.23 10.09
CA ALA A 679 -12.59 14.69 9.54
C ALA A 679 -13.61 14.28 10.61
N GLY A 680 -13.24 14.32 11.89
CA GLY A 680 -14.12 13.89 13.00
C GLY A 680 -13.92 12.43 13.41
N GLY A 681 -12.74 11.85 13.18
CA GLY A 681 -12.38 10.51 13.67
C GLY A 681 -12.11 9.47 12.59
N LEU A 682 -11.70 8.29 13.05
CA LEU A 682 -11.41 7.12 12.23
C LEU A 682 -12.69 6.54 11.62
N GLU A 683 -13.81 6.53 12.36
CA GLU A 683 -15.09 6.01 11.85
C GLU A 683 -15.68 6.89 10.75
N VAL A 684 -15.69 8.21 10.94
CA VAL A 684 -16.16 9.13 9.89
C VAL A 684 -15.29 8.98 8.64
N SER A 685 -13.97 8.89 8.83
CA SER A 685 -13.04 8.64 7.72
C SER A 685 -13.32 7.32 7.00
N ALA A 686 -13.59 6.24 7.73
CA ALA A 686 -13.91 4.94 7.15
C ALA A 686 -15.19 4.98 6.32
N ARG A 687 -16.25 5.64 6.82
CA ARG A 687 -17.53 5.76 6.10
C ARG A 687 -17.42 6.62 4.85
N LEU A 688 -16.62 7.69 4.89
CA LEU A 688 -16.32 8.50 3.71
C LEU A 688 -15.49 7.71 2.68
N ALA A 689 -14.55 6.89 3.15
CA ALA A 689 -13.76 6.01 2.30
C ALA A 689 -14.62 4.92 1.63
N ASP A 690 -15.61 4.36 2.33
CA ASP A 690 -16.56 3.40 1.77
C ASP A 690 -17.38 4.02 0.63
N GLU A 691 -17.81 5.28 0.82
CA GLU A 691 -18.56 5.99 -0.20
C GLU A 691 -17.71 6.28 -1.44
N ALA A 692 -16.46 6.72 -1.26
CA ALA A 692 -15.51 6.88 -2.35
C ALA A 692 -15.28 5.55 -3.09
N SER A 693 -15.06 4.45 -2.35
CA SER A 693 -14.85 3.11 -2.91
C SER A 693 -16.07 2.62 -3.69
N ARG A 694 -17.30 2.88 -3.20
CA ARG A 694 -18.56 2.56 -3.89
C ARG A 694 -18.67 3.23 -5.26
N LEU A 695 -18.08 4.42 -5.40
CA LEU A 695 -18.00 5.19 -6.63
C LEU A 695 -16.71 4.92 -7.45
N GLY A 696 -15.93 3.91 -7.06
CA GLY A 696 -14.68 3.53 -7.74
C GLY A 696 -13.56 4.55 -7.57
N LYS A 697 -13.62 5.40 -6.54
CA LYS A 697 -12.59 6.41 -6.24
C LYS A 697 -11.68 5.94 -5.10
N PRO A 698 -10.35 6.09 -5.24
CA PRO A 698 -9.40 5.76 -4.18
C PRO A 698 -9.45 6.78 -3.05
N THR A 699 -9.05 6.33 -1.86
CA THR A 699 -8.91 7.17 -0.67
C THR A 699 -7.45 7.25 -0.22
N VAL A 700 -6.98 8.48 0.01
CA VAL A 700 -5.65 8.79 0.55
C VAL A 700 -5.82 9.28 1.99
N LEU A 701 -5.43 8.46 2.96
CA LEU A 701 -5.27 8.92 4.33
C LEU A 701 -3.97 9.72 4.50
N THR A 702 -4.02 10.77 5.32
CA THR A 702 -2.91 11.71 5.55
C THR A 702 -2.92 12.20 7.00
N SER A 703 -1.79 12.75 7.45
CA SER A 703 -1.62 13.42 8.74
C SER A 703 -1.70 14.95 8.62
N ALA A 704 -2.15 15.62 9.67
CA ALA A 704 -2.07 17.07 9.89
C ALA A 704 -0.90 17.41 10.85
N PHE A 705 0.27 16.79 10.63
CA PHE A 705 1.48 16.95 11.45
C PHE A 705 1.25 16.53 12.92
N GLU A 706 0.60 15.39 13.13
CA GLU A 706 0.50 14.72 14.43
C GLU A 706 1.78 13.96 14.79
N SER A 707 1.86 13.40 16.00
CA SER A 707 2.98 12.57 16.42
C SER A 707 2.93 11.15 15.84
N GLY A 708 3.93 10.30 16.12
CA GLY A 708 3.98 8.92 15.64
C GLY A 708 2.84 8.04 16.14
N VAL A 709 2.23 8.37 17.28
CA VAL A 709 1.03 7.65 17.78
C VAL A 709 -0.13 7.79 16.80
N ALA A 710 -0.51 9.01 16.41
CA ALA A 710 -1.54 9.21 15.40
C ALA A 710 -1.11 8.65 14.03
N HIS A 711 0.15 8.86 13.61
CA HIS A 711 0.64 8.28 12.35
C HIS A 711 0.50 6.75 12.31
N ALA A 712 0.80 6.05 13.40
CA ALA A 712 0.65 4.60 13.50
C ALA A 712 -0.82 4.17 13.29
N HIS A 713 -1.76 4.84 13.96
CA HIS A 713 -3.20 4.58 13.80
C HIS A 713 -3.68 4.85 12.37
N VAL A 714 -3.26 5.97 11.77
CA VAL A 714 -3.65 6.32 10.40
C VAL A 714 -3.04 5.33 9.40
N ALA A 715 -1.81 4.87 9.60
CA ALA A 715 -1.18 3.84 8.77
C ALA A 715 -1.91 2.48 8.88
N MET A 716 -2.31 2.08 10.09
CA MET A 716 -3.12 0.87 10.30
C MET A 716 -4.49 0.98 9.65
N LEU A 717 -5.14 2.14 9.73
CA LEU A 717 -6.41 2.36 9.04
C LEU A 717 -6.24 2.35 7.52
N ALA A 718 -5.18 2.99 7.00
CA ALA A 718 -4.81 2.99 5.58
C ALA A 718 -4.56 1.57 5.05
N SER A 719 -4.05 0.68 5.89
CA SER A 719 -3.78 -0.71 5.52
C SER A 719 -5.04 -1.55 5.22
N VAL A 720 -6.20 -1.07 5.69
CA VAL A 720 -7.50 -1.71 5.51
C VAL A 720 -8.36 -0.95 4.50
N LEU A 721 -8.33 0.38 4.53
CA LEU A 721 -9.16 1.23 3.66
C LEU A 721 -8.49 1.62 2.33
N GLY A 722 -7.16 1.59 2.28
CA GLY A 722 -6.37 1.98 1.12
C GLY A 722 -6.25 0.85 0.10
N GLY A 723 -6.05 1.23 -1.17
CA GLY A 723 -5.67 0.29 -2.22
C GLY A 723 -4.14 0.04 -2.23
N PRO A 724 -3.65 -1.10 -2.74
CA PRO A 724 -2.24 -1.49 -2.65
C PRO A 724 -1.25 -0.63 -3.44
N SER A 725 -1.77 0.22 -4.33
CA SER A 725 -0.97 1.17 -5.11
C SER A 725 -1.10 2.61 -4.62
N ILE A 726 -1.81 2.87 -3.53
CA ILE A 726 -2.05 4.23 -3.05
C ILE A 726 -0.94 4.64 -2.08
N ALA A 727 -0.21 5.70 -2.43
CA ALA A 727 0.68 6.38 -1.50
C ALA A 727 -0.15 7.29 -0.56
N HIS A 728 0.06 7.17 0.75
CA HIS A 728 -0.61 7.91 1.81
C HIS A 728 0.21 9.13 2.28
N GLY A 729 -0.47 10.17 2.74
CA GLY A 729 0.12 11.45 3.17
C GLY A 729 0.71 11.40 4.58
N LEU A 730 1.61 10.45 4.84
CA LEU A 730 2.16 10.22 6.17
C LEU A 730 3.61 10.67 6.35
N SER A 731 4.24 11.28 5.34
CA SER A 731 5.62 11.81 5.46
C SER A 731 5.77 13.04 6.36
N THR A 732 4.69 13.52 6.98
CA THR A 732 4.82 14.66 7.91
C THR A 732 5.67 14.30 9.15
N TYR A 733 5.88 13.00 9.44
CA TYR A 733 6.84 12.54 10.46
C TYR A 733 8.26 13.09 10.21
N GLU A 734 8.69 13.28 8.95
CA GLU A 734 10.02 13.81 8.61
C GLU A 734 10.19 15.27 9.05
N ARG A 735 9.08 15.95 9.38
CA ARG A 735 9.06 17.33 9.84
C ARG A 735 9.15 17.43 11.36
N LEU A 736 9.13 16.32 12.09
CA LEU A 736 9.27 16.26 13.54
C LEU A 736 10.72 15.94 13.91
N GLN A 737 11.30 16.63 14.89
CA GLN A 737 12.66 16.34 15.39
C GLN A 737 12.73 15.12 16.33
N GLY A 738 11.58 14.62 16.76
CA GLY A 738 11.43 13.47 17.64
C GLY A 738 10.05 12.86 17.50
N ASP A 739 9.76 11.86 18.32
CA ASP A 739 8.51 11.11 18.23
C ASP A 739 7.99 10.76 19.64
N THR A 740 6.67 10.61 19.77
CA THR A 740 6.00 10.05 20.95
C THR A 740 5.92 8.52 20.88
N LEU A 741 6.02 7.94 19.66
CA LEU A 741 6.05 6.51 19.44
C LEU A 741 7.46 5.96 19.73
N SER A 742 7.52 4.80 20.36
CA SER A 742 8.77 4.11 20.67
C SER A 742 8.65 2.61 20.36
N PRO A 743 9.39 2.08 19.35
CA PRO A 743 10.30 2.79 18.46
C PRO A 743 9.61 3.85 17.57
N ALA A 744 10.38 4.83 17.07
CA ALA A 744 9.80 5.96 16.31
C ALA A 744 9.16 5.50 15.00
N PHE A 745 8.16 6.24 14.49
CA PHE A 745 7.46 5.92 13.24
C PHE A 745 8.44 5.74 12.08
N ALA A 746 9.48 6.58 12.01
CA ALA A 746 10.53 6.53 10.99
C ALA A 746 11.25 5.16 10.91
N GLU A 747 11.31 4.41 12.01
CA GLU A 747 11.95 3.10 12.03
C GLU A 747 11.12 2.01 11.32
N ALA A 748 9.82 2.24 11.15
CA ALA A 748 8.94 1.36 10.38
C ALA A 748 8.92 1.71 8.88
N VAL A 749 9.69 2.72 8.43
CA VAL A 749 9.69 3.19 7.03
C VAL A 749 10.93 2.68 6.28
N ASP A 750 10.71 2.03 5.14
CA ASP A 750 11.75 1.73 4.14
C ASP A 750 11.36 2.35 2.78
N GLY A 751 11.96 3.51 2.46
CA GLY A 751 11.65 4.25 1.24
C GLY A 751 10.22 4.78 1.24
N ASP A 752 9.39 4.29 0.33
CA ASP A 752 7.96 4.62 0.27
C ASP A 752 7.07 3.61 0.99
N LEU A 753 7.61 2.58 1.65
CA LEU A 753 6.85 1.53 2.33
C LEU A 753 6.90 1.67 3.85
N VAL A 754 5.76 1.46 4.51
CA VAL A 754 5.63 1.48 5.97
C VAL A 754 5.16 0.11 6.46
N ASP A 755 5.91 -0.51 7.36
CA ASP A 755 5.61 -1.81 7.99
C ASP A 755 4.56 -1.65 9.10
N VAL A 756 3.33 -2.09 8.81
CA VAL A 756 2.17 -1.95 9.70
C VAL A 756 2.28 -2.84 10.96
N PRO A 757 2.67 -4.12 10.88
CA PRO A 757 2.98 -4.93 12.07
C PRO A 757 4.02 -4.30 13.00
N ARG A 758 5.09 -3.72 12.44
CA ARG A 758 6.11 -3.04 13.26
C ARG A 758 5.55 -1.82 13.97
N LEU A 759 4.66 -1.06 13.33
CA LEU A 759 3.95 0.04 13.98
C LEU A 759 3.03 -0.43 15.11
N GLN A 760 2.37 -1.58 14.97
CA GLN A 760 1.56 -2.15 16.05
C GLN A 760 2.44 -2.46 17.26
N ALA A 761 3.55 -3.16 17.04
CA ALA A 761 4.48 -3.50 18.13
C ALA A 761 5.05 -2.24 18.81
N ALA A 762 5.36 -1.19 18.03
CA ALA A 762 5.81 0.09 18.57
C ALA A 762 4.71 0.77 19.40
N LEU A 763 3.46 0.74 18.95
CA LEU A 763 2.33 1.32 19.65
C LEU A 763 2.05 0.59 20.98
N ASP A 764 2.10 -0.76 20.96
CA ASP A 764 1.95 -1.60 22.15
C ASP A 764 3.06 -1.31 23.17
N ALA A 765 4.32 -1.29 22.71
CA ALA A 765 5.48 -0.98 23.54
C ALA A 765 5.40 0.42 24.15
N THR A 766 4.93 1.41 23.37
CA THR A 766 4.70 2.77 23.84
C THR A 766 3.66 2.80 24.96
N ALA A 767 2.50 2.16 24.76
CA ALA A 767 1.43 2.12 25.77
C ALA A 767 1.86 1.37 27.05
N GLN A 768 2.71 0.35 26.94
CA GLN A 768 3.27 -0.37 28.09
C GLN A 768 4.34 0.44 28.82
N GLY A 769 5.21 1.13 28.09
CA GLY A 769 6.30 1.94 28.62
C GLY A 769 5.82 3.19 29.37
N LEU A 770 4.67 3.74 28.99
CA LEU A 770 4.03 4.83 29.72
C LEU A 770 3.54 4.31 31.09
N ARG A 771 4.28 4.64 32.15
CA ARG A 771 3.94 4.27 33.53
C ARG A 771 3.01 5.30 34.15
N PHE A 772 2.04 4.83 34.96
CA PHE A 772 1.34 5.66 35.95
C PHE A 772 2.31 5.96 37.09
N VAL A 773 3.01 7.08 36.99
CA VAL A 773 3.80 7.57 38.12
C VAL A 773 2.79 8.17 39.10
N ASN A 774 2.73 7.64 40.32
CA ASN A 774 2.00 8.26 41.42
C ASN A 774 2.49 9.70 41.55
N GLU A 775 1.68 10.67 41.14
CA GLU A 775 1.87 12.08 41.48
C GLU A 775 1.52 12.24 42.97
N ARG A 776 2.40 11.71 43.82
CA ARG A 776 2.67 12.26 45.14
C ARG A 776 4.09 12.79 45.10
N ARG A 777 4.26 14.01 44.59
CA ARG A 777 5.33 14.91 44.98
C ARG A 777 4.89 16.34 44.77
#